data_AF-A0A372K571-F1
#
_entry.id   AF-A0A372K571-F1
#
_cell.length_a   1.000
_cell.length_b   1.000
_cell.length_c   1.000
_cell.angle_alpha   90.00
_cell.angle_beta   90.00
_cell.angle_gamma   90.00
#
_symmetry.space_group_name_H-M   'P 1'
#
loop_
_entity.id
_entity.type
_entity.pdbx_description
1 polymer ?
#
loop_
_entity_poly.entity_id
_entity_poly.type
_entity_poly.pdbx_seq_one_letter_code
_entity_poly.pdbx_strand_id
1 'polypeptide(L)'
;MTKMTKLAQESLQLAAADAGATNVEKYEFEPIKGYPMLNWRGKRPFTSTQYYPAQLKEVHGEEVDGWRNKIFWGDNLQVMSHLLKQFRGRVDLIYIDPPFDSGADYRRKVVVKGASASAGYAGFEEKQYGDIWNNDEYLQFMYERLVLLRELLTAKGTIYLHCDHRRGHHLKCILDEIFGAENCLTTITWKRSTAHSDSKQGRLAYGDISDVIHVYSKTSDYKFNTQYMPYSQEYVDKYYRYKDEDGRRYWLDNLQAPGGAAKGNPYYEVMGVSRFWRYSKERMAKLIEAGRVIQTAPGRVPQFKRYLDEMPGVPLQNIWDDINRINPVGNERLGYPTQKPEGLLRRIIDVSSNPGDIVFDCFMGSGTTQAAALKSGRKFIGADINLGAVQMTTKRLVQDFDKLRQAALDGGNGAFPGLEVYNVNHYDVFRNPVQAKELLIEALEVQKLEFSTVFDGEKDGRMVKIMPVNRIATRADLSELIHNFDQKAWQHRHNEHPNRPVEKIALVCMGHEPDLAAQLELAAKPFKIDVEVVDILRDKADLEFKRDSQAKLAIKKGELLIEKFYPMNLLQKLSLQKESVEDWKELVESVLIDWNYDGAVLQPAIVDIPDKDGLVKGAYRVPEDAGTVRVKITDLLSESWEGSISNG
;
A
#
# COMPACT_ATOMS: atom_id res chain seq x y z
N MET A 1 29.22 -17.54 61.78
CA MET A 1 29.77 -16.88 60.59
C MET A 1 29.75 -17.91 59.47
N THR A 2 28.66 -17.95 58.68
CA THR A 2 28.57 -17.45 57.27
C THR A 2 29.42 -18.28 56.30
N LYS A 3 28.91 -18.82 55.20
CA LYS A 3 27.80 -18.35 54.34
C LYS A 3 27.34 -19.50 53.43
N MET A 4 26.03 -19.58 53.20
CA MET A 4 25.39 -20.30 52.09
C MET A 4 25.91 -19.78 50.74
N THR A 5 26.01 -20.65 49.73
CA THR A 5 26.06 -20.27 48.32
C THR A 5 25.06 -21.08 47.50
N LYS A 6 24.32 -20.32 46.68
CA LYS A 6 23.11 -20.63 45.93
C LYS A 6 23.35 -21.56 44.74
N LEU A 7 22.31 -22.35 44.48
CA LEU A 7 21.88 -23.00 43.25
C LEU A 7 22.42 -22.37 41.94
N ALA A 8 23.01 -23.23 41.12
CA ALA A 8 23.33 -22.96 39.72
C ALA A 8 22.04 -22.96 38.89
N GLN A 9 21.71 -21.81 38.29
CA GLN A 9 20.88 -21.73 37.10
C GLN A 9 21.75 -22.13 35.92
N GLU A 10 21.43 -23.26 35.29
CA GLU A 10 21.93 -23.60 33.95
C GLU A 10 21.35 -22.58 32.97
N SER A 11 22.21 -21.70 32.47
CA SER A 11 21.91 -20.78 31.39
C SER A 11 21.77 -21.57 30.09
N LEU A 12 20.64 -21.38 29.40
CA LEU A 12 20.49 -21.66 27.98
C LEU A 12 21.67 -21.02 27.23
N GLN A 13 22.60 -21.83 26.76
CA GLN A 13 23.53 -21.44 25.71
C GLN A 13 22.74 -21.33 24.40
N LEU A 14 22.22 -20.13 24.11
CA LEU A 14 21.95 -19.74 22.75
C LEU A 14 23.30 -19.69 22.03
N ALA A 15 23.45 -20.55 21.02
CA ALA A 15 24.62 -20.57 20.15
C ALA A 15 24.92 -19.15 19.67
N ALA A 16 26.13 -18.67 19.96
CA ALA A 16 26.66 -17.47 19.36
C ALA A 16 26.70 -17.70 17.84
N ALA A 17 25.82 -17.00 17.11
CA ALA A 17 25.95 -16.85 15.68
C ALA A 17 27.14 -15.91 15.44
N ASP A 18 28.32 -16.50 15.27
CA ASP A 18 29.52 -15.79 14.88
C ASP A 18 29.56 -15.61 13.34
N ALA A 19 30.24 -14.54 12.93
CA ALA A 19 30.67 -14.18 11.57
C ALA A 19 29.66 -13.51 10.58
N GLY A 20 29.56 -12.18 10.67
CA GLY A 20 30.08 -11.32 9.58
C GLY A 20 29.52 -11.42 8.15
N ALA A 21 28.19 -11.44 7.97
CA ALA A 21 27.59 -11.22 6.64
C ALA A 21 26.52 -10.12 6.69
N THR A 22 26.94 -8.85 6.68
CA THR A 22 26.06 -7.78 6.19
C THR A 22 25.92 -7.94 4.68
N ASN A 23 24.91 -8.71 4.25
CA ASN A 23 24.52 -8.88 2.84
C ASN A 23 23.88 -7.59 2.30
N VAL A 24 24.67 -6.53 2.15
CA VAL A 24 24.22 -5.25 1.57
C VAL A 24 24.76 -5.20 0.14
N GLU A 25 23.91 -5.42 -0.86
CA GLU A 25 24.25 -5.14 -2.25
C GLU A 25 23.71 -3.76 -2.64
N LYS A 26 24.47 -3.04 -3.45
CA LYS A 26 24.13 -1.69 -3.93
C LYS A 26 23.64 -1.77 -5.36
N TYR A 27 22.47 -1.22 -5.65
CA TYR A 27 21.97 -1.05 -7.03
C TYR A 27 22.31 0.34 -7.54
N GLU A 28 22.82 0.44 -8.77
CA GLU A 28 23.08 1.73 -9.44
C GLU A 28 22.12 1.91 -10.63
N PHE A 29 21.69 3.15 -10.84
CA PHE A 29 20.75 3.56 -11.89
C PHE A 29 21.37 4.65 -12.77
N GLU A 30 21.05 4.63 -14.06
CA GLU A 30 21.44 5.73 -14.95
C GLU A 30 20.63 7.00 -14.60
N PRO A 31 21.28 8.18 -14.55
CA PRO A 31 20.57 9.44 -14.41
C PRO A 31 19.58 9.65 -15.55
N ILE A 32 18.38 10.14 -15.24
CA ILE A 32 17.37 10.42 -16.25
C ILE A 32 17.85 11.61 -17.10
N LYS A 33 18.07 11.38 -18.40
CA LYS A 33 18.59 12.39 -19.34
C LYS A 33 17.49 12.82 -20.31
N GLY A 34 17.33 14.13 -20.48
CA GLY A 34 16.60 14.71 -21.62
C GLY A 34 15.17 15.21 -21.36
N TYR A 35 14.62 15.04 -20.15
CA TYR A 35 13.29 15.56 -19.81
C TYR A 35 13.35 16.85 -19.00
N PRO A 36 12.34 17.75 -19.12
CA PRO A 36 12.18 18.87 -18.22
C PRO A 36 12.15 18.40 -16.75
N MET A 37 12.84 19.13 -15.87
CA MET A 37 12.94 18.76 -14.45
C MET A 37 12.21 19.77 -13.56
N LEU A 38 11.42 19.27 -12.61
CA LEU A 38 10.90 20.10 -11.52
C LEU A 38 12.00 20.30 -10.49
N ASN A 39 12.35 21.55 -10.15
CA ASN A 39 13.33 21.83 -9.10
C ASN A 39 12.63 22.23 -7.80
N TRP A 40 13.15 21.74 -6.67
CA TRP A 40 12.74 22.13 -5.32
C TRP A 40 13.96 22.16 -4.40
N ARG A 41 13.83 22.78 -3.22
CA ARG A 41 14.95 22.94 -2.30
C ARG A 41 15.28 21.58 -1.67
N GLY A 42 16.51 21.12 -1.89
CA GLY A 42 16.95 19.80 -1.41
C GLY A 42 16.68 18.65 -2.39
N LYS A 43 16.24 18.93 -3.62
CA LYS A 43 16.19 17.92 -4.68
C LYS A 43 17.56 17.31 -4.88
N ARG A 44 17.63 15.99 -4.81
CA ARG A 44 18.88 15.24 -5.02
C ARG A 44 18.66 14.07 -5.98
N PRO A 45 19.64 13.77 -6.85
CA PRO A 45 19.59 12.58 -7.68
C PRO A 45 19.46 11.32 -6.83
N PHE A 46 18.62 10.39 -7.28
CA PHE A 46 18.49 9.07 -6.66
C PHE A 46 19.17 8.04 -7.56
N THR A 47 20.48 7.88 -7.37
CA THR A 47 21.33 7.06 -8.25
C THR A 47 21.60 5.66 -7.72
N SER A 48 21.34 5.42 -6.43
CA SER A 48 21.50 4.10 -5.84
C SER A 48 20.64 3.89 -4.61
N THR A 49 20.43 2.62 -4.27
CA THR A 49 19.76 2.22 -3.04
C THR A 49 20.43 1.00 -2.41
N GLN A 50 20.29 0.86 -1.10
CA GLN A 50 20.68 -0.32 -0.33
C GLN A 50 19.41 -1.10 0.03
N TYR A 51 19.52 -2.42 0.10
CA TYR A 51 18.41 -3.27 0.54
C TYR A 51 18.79 -4.14 1.73
N TYR A 52 17.76 -4.55 2.46
CA TYR A 52 17.85 -5.53 3.53
C TYR A 52 17.06 -6.78 3.13
N PRO A 53 17.51 -7.98 3.53
CA PRO A 53 16.80 -9.20 3.22
C PRO A 53 15.42 -9.20 3.89
N ALA A 54 14.38 -9.46 3.10
CA ALA A 54 13.05 -9.74 3.63
C ALA A 54 13.06 -11.08 4.36
N GLN A 55 12.40 -11.11 5.51
CA GLN A 55 12.26 -12.28 6.37
C GLN A 55 10.84 -12.80 6.22
N LEU A 56 10.67 -14.02 5.71
CA LEU A 56 9.36 -14.67 5.66
C LEU A 56 8.87 -14.92 7.09
N LYS A 57 7.64 -14.50 7.39
CA LYS A 57 7.03 -14.66 8.72
C LYS A 57 5.81 -15.55 8.69
N GLU A 58 4.98 -15.43 7.66
CA GLU A 58 3.73 -16.19 7.55
C GLU A 58 3.52 -16.71 6.14
N VAL A 59 2.94 -17.90 6.04
CA VAL A 59 2.49 -18.49 4.77
C VAL A 59 1.05 -18.95 4.93
N HIS A 60 0.18 -18.48 4.05
CA HIS A 60 -1.25 -18.78 4.03
C HIS A 60 -1.64 -19.38 2.68
N GLY A 61 -2.65 -20.25 2.70
CA GLY A 61 -3.25 -20.82 1.49
C GLY A 61 -2.31 -21.77 0.73
N GLU A 62 -2.51 -21.90 -0.58
CA GLU A 62 -1.76 -22.83 -1.44
C GLU A 62 -0.95 -22.10 -2.51
N GLU A 63 0.16 -22.70 -2.91
CA GLU A 63 0.97 -22.22 -4.04
C GLU A 63 0.36 -22.70 -5.35
N VAL A 64 0.24 -21.80 -6.32
CA VAL A 64 -0.26 -22.13 -7.66
C VAL A 64 0.77 -21.67 -8.68
N ASP A 65 1.22 -22.58 -9.54
CA ASP A 65 2.23 -22.34 -10.58
C ASP A 65 3.51 -21.65 -10.05
N GLY A 66 4.03 -22.15 -8.92
CA GLY A 66 5.24 -21.59 -8.32
C GLY A 66 5.03 -20.20 -7.68
N TRP A 67 3.77 -19.80 -7.44
CA TRP A 67 3.44 -18.47 -6.96
C TRP A 67 2.52 -18.47 -5.74
N ARG A 68 2.94 -17.70 -4.75
CA ARG A 68 2.11 -17.13 -3.69
C ARG A 68 2.21 -15.61 -3.79
N ASN A 69 1.08 -14.93 -3.57
CA ASN A 69 1.11 -13.47 -3.49
C ASN A 69 1.92 -13.01 -2.29
N LYS A 70 2.39 -11.77 -2.30
CA LYS A 70 3.35 -11.30 -1.30
C LYS A 70 2.89 -10.01 -0.66
N ILE A 71 2.93 -9.96 0.66
CA ILE A 71 2.75 -8.74 1.44
C ILE A 71 4.03 -8.49 2.24
N PHE A 72 4.50 -7.25 2.21
CA PHE A 72 5.68 -6.82 2.95
C PHE A 72 5.29 -5.78 3.99
N TRP A 73 5.66 -6.04 5.23
CA TRP A 73 5.67 -5.02 6.28
C TRP A 73 7.03 -4.33 6.32
N GLY A 74 7.03 -3.02 6.11
CA GLY A 74 8.24 -2.18 6.17
C GLY A 74 8.10 -0.89 5.38
N ASP A 75 9.11 -0.01 5.48
CA ASP A 75 9.16 1.17 4.62
C ASP A 75 9.24 0.76 3.14
N ASN A 76 8.34 1.32 2.33
CA ASN A 76 8.19 0.91 0.94
C ASN A 76 9.43 1.21 0.07
N LEU A 77 10.29 2.17 0.42
CA LEU A 77 11.56 2.36 -0.28
C LEU A 77 12.44 1.13 -0.08
N GLN A 78 12.60 0.66 1.16
CA GLN A 78 13.40 -0.52 1.49
C GLN A 78 12.81 -1.82 0.92
N VAL A 79 11.48 -1.95 0.97
CA VAL A 79 10.78 -3.07 0.34
C VAL A 79 11.04 -3.09 -1.16
N MET A 80 10.89 -1.95 -1.86
CA MET A 80 11.15 -1.89 -3.30
C MET A 80 12.62 -2.17 -3.63
N SER A 81 13.55 -1.68 -2.81
CA SER A 81 14.98 -2.01 -2.95
C SER A 81 15.24 -3.52 -2.84
N HIS A 82 14.55 -4.22 -1.93
CA HIS A 82 14.60 -5.68 -1.86
C HIS A 82 13.99 -6.34 -3.11
N LEU A 83 12.82 -5.85 -3.55
CA LEU A 83 12.10 -6.38 -4.71
C LEU A 83 12.92 -6.28 -6.01
N LEU A 84 13.82 -5.29 -6.16
CA LEU A 84 14.67 -5.17 -7.34
C LEU A 84 15.48 -6.46 -7.65
N LYS A 85 15.82 -7.25 -6.63
CA LYS A 85 16.60 -8.49 -6.82
C LYS A 85 15.88 -9.51 -7.70
N GLN A 86 14.56 -9.61 -7.56
CA GLN A 86 13.76 -10.66 -8.18
C GLN A 86 12.71 -10.12 -9.16
N PHE A 87 12.32 -8.86 -9.02
CA PHE A 87 11.17 -8.26 -9.71
C PHE A 87 11.51 -7.03 -10.56
N ARG A 88 12.78 -6.64 -10.68
CA ARG A 88 13.18 -5.59 -11.63
C ARG A 88 12.75 -5.97 -13.05
N GLY A 89 11.97 -5.10 -13.67
CA GLY A 89 11.44 -5.35 -15.01
C GLY A 89 10.31 -6.39 -15.10
N ARG A 90 9.65 -6.76 -14.00
CA ARG A 90 8.68 -7.88 -13.96
C ARG A 90 7.27 -7.52 -13.50
N VAL A 91 7.02 -6.28 -13.08
CA VAL A 91 5.69 -5.83 -12.63
C VAL A 91 4.89 -5.26 -13.81
N ASP A 92 3.69 -5.77 -14.06
CA ASP A 92 2.86 -5.35 -15.20
C ASP A 92 2.05 -4.09 -14.91
N LEU A 93 1.54 -3.97 -13.68
CA LEU A 93 0.70 -2.85 -13.28
C LEU A 93 1.07 -2.38 -11.88
N ILE A 94 1.25 -1.07 -11.75
CA ILE A 94 1.43 -0.41 -10.46
C ILE A 94 0.24 0.52 -10.22
N TYR A 95 -0.40 0.40 -9.06
CA TYR A 95 -1.30 1.41 -8.54
C TYR A 95 -0.71 1.93 -7.23
N ILE A 96 -0.68 3.24 -7.04
CA ILE A 96 -0.28 3.86 -5.78
C ILE A 96 -1.24 4.97 -5.38
N ASP A 97 -1.53 5.02 -4.09
CA ASP A 97 -2.34 6.05 -3.42
C ASP A 97 -1.51 6.63 -2.26
N PRO A 98 -0.44 7.40 -2.57
CA PRO A 98 0.44 7.96 -1.54
C PRO A 98 -0.33 8.96 -0.65
N PRO A 99 0.22 9.32 0.52
CA PRO A 99 -0.32 10.42 1.32
C PRO A 99 -0.44 11.72 0.49
N PHE A 100 -1.48 12.53 0.74
CA PHE A 100 -1.80 13.71 -0.09
C PHE A 100 -1.25 15.03 0.49
N ASP A 101 -0.44 14.96 1.55
CA ASP A 101 0.01 16.11 2.35
C ASP A 101 -1.14 17.01 2.82
N SER A 102 -2.09 16.37 3.51
CA SER A 102 -3.32 16.98 4.05
C SER A 102 -3.13 17.76 5.34
N GLY A 103 -1.94 17.73 5.93
CA GLY A 103 -1.70 18.33 7.25
C GLY A 103 -2.50 17.64 8.36
N ALA A 104 -2.87 16.37 8.16
CA ALA A 104 -3.77 15.64 9.04
C ALA A 104 -3.18 14.31 9.51
N ASP A 105 -3.51 13.94 10.74
CA ASP A 105 -3.29 12.59 11.25
C ASP A 105 -4.51 11.72 10.97
N TYR A 106 -4.33 10.63 10.25
CA TYR A 106 -5.40 9.69 9.98
C TYR A 106 -5.53 8.69 11.11
N ARG A 107 -6.76 8.52 11.61
CA ARG A 107 -7.05 7.69 12.78
C ARG A 107 -8.13 6.66 12.48
N ARG A 108 -7.97 5.46 13.03
CA ARG A 108 -8.94 4.36 13.01
C ARG A 108 -9.70 4.35 14.33
N LYS A 109 -11.02 4.25 14.29
CA LYS A 109 -11.81 4.00 15.50
C LYS A 109 -11.71 2.52 15.88
N VAL A 110 -11.24 2.24 17.08
CA VAL A 110 -11.15 0.91 17.67
C VAL A 110 -12.32 0.73 18.64
N VAL A 111 -13.03 -0.40 18.54
CA VAL A 111 -14.22 -0.69 19.34
C VAL A 111 -14.10 -2.09 19.92
N VAL A 112 -14.34 -2.23 21.22
CA VAL A 112 -14.39 -3.53 21.92
C VAL A 112 -15.57 -4.35 21.40
N LYS A 113 -15.40 -5.67 21.23
CA LYS A 113 -16.47 -6.56 20.73
C LYS A 113 -17.34 -7.09 21.87
N GLY A 114 -18.50 -7.67 21.54
CA GLY A 114 -19.31 -8.43 22.51
C GLY A 114 -20.35 -7.62 23.30
N ALA A 115 -20.83 -8.18 24.41
CA ALA A 115 -21.95 -7.63 25.19
C ALA A 115 -21.61 -6.25 25.77
N SER A 116 -20.33 -6.03 26.12
CA SER A 116 -19.79 -4.73 26.50
C SER A 116 -20.04 -3.68 25.41
N ALA A 117 -19.92 -4.00 24.12
CA ALA A 117 -20.17 -3.05 23.01
C ALA A 117 -21.62 -2.51 22.96
N SER A 118 -22.60 -3.31 23.41
CA SER A 118 -24.03 -2.98 23.36
C SER A 118 -24.48 -1.97 24.43
N ALA A 119 -23.66 -1.76 25.48
CA ALA A 119 -23.93 -0.83 26.57
C ALA A 119 -23.46 0.61 26.29
N GLY A 120 -23.08 0.94 25.05
CA GLY A 120 -22.77 2.32 24.64
C GLY A 120 -21.34 2.78 24.90
N TYR A 121 -20.37 1.86 25.01
CA TYR A 121 -18.96 2.20 25.22
C TYR A 121 -18.36 2.98 24.04
N ALA A 122 -17.49 3.93 24.36
CA ALA A 122 -16.96 4.92 23.43
C ALA A 122 -15.60 4.45 22.92
N GLY A 123 -15.60 3.65 21.85
CA GLY A 123 -14.36 3.22 21.20
C GLY A 123 -13.37 4.37 20.94
N PHE A 124 -12.07 4.10 21.09
CA PHE A 124 -11.00 5.09 20.99
C PHE A 124 -10.44 5.26 19.57
N GLU A 125 -9.64 6.29 19.36
CA GLU A 125 -8.97 6.55 18.09
C GLU A 125 -7.50 6.11 18.12
N GLU A 126 -7.10 5.32 17.13
CA GLU A 126 -5.72 4.89 16.91
C GLU A 126 -5.13 5.59 15.67
N LYS A 127 -4.03 6.33 15.84
CA LYS A 127 -3.31 6.95 14.71
C LYS A 127 -2.74 5.85 13.81
N GLN A 128 -3.11 5.89 12.53
CA GLN A 128 -2.66 4.93 11.51
C GLN A 128 -1.42 5.44 10.77
N TYR A 129 -1.49 6.69 10.30
CA TYR A 129 -0.38 7.37 9.65
C TYR A 129 -0.57 8.89 9.76
N GLY A 130 0.54 9.63 9.75
CA GLY A 130 0.53 11.09 9.66
C GLY A 130 0.75 11.53 8.22
N ASP A 131 0.03 12.55 7.79
CA ASP A 131 0.18 13.19 6.47
C ASP A 131 0.54 14.68 6.64
N ILE A 132 1.52 14.91 7.51
CA ILE A 132 2.07 16.24 7.83
C ILE A 132 3.50 16.25 7.31
N TRP A 133 3.77 17.11 6.34
CA TRP A 133 5.08 17.23 5.72
C TRP A 133 5.61 18.65 5.86
N ASN A 134 6.92 18.79 6.08
CA ASN A 134 7.56 20.10 6.09
C ASN A 134 8.14 20.41 4.70
N ASN A 135 7.71 21.53 4.11
CA ASN A 135 8.26 22.07 2.86
C ASN A 135 8.26 21.07 1.68
N ASP A 136 9.45 20.82 1.08
CA ASP A 136 9.66 20.06 -0.15
C ASP A 136 10.03 18.58 0.09
N GLU A 137 10.06 18.12 1.35
CA GLU A 137 10.45 16.75 1.71
C GLU A 137 9.54 15.69 1.08
N TYR A 138 8.25 16.01 0.93
CA TYR A 138 7.27 15.17 0.24
C TYR A 138 7.68 14.90 -1.21
N LEU A 139 8.19 15.91 -1.92
CA LEU A 139 8.61 15.77 -3.32
C LEU A 139 9.82 14.83 -3.42
N GLN A 140 10.79 14.96 -2.52
CA GLN A 140 11.93 14.04 -2.46
C GLN A 140 11.49 12.62 -2.11
N PHE A 141 10.60 12.46 -1.14
CA PHE A 141 10.03 11.18 -0.73
C PHE A 141 9.35 10.45 -1.92
N MET A 142 8.55 11.18 -2.71
CA MET A 142 7.87 10.63 -3.88
C MET A 142 8.83 10.38 -5.05
N TYR A 143 9.79 11.28 -5.29
CA TYR A 143 10.79 11.13 -6.34
C TYR A 143 11.58 9.83 -6.22
N GLU A 144 12.14 9.54 -5.03
CA GLU A 144 12.93 8.32 -4.78
C GLU A 144 12.11 7.04 -5.04
N ARG A 145 10.82 7.06 -4.65
CA ARG A 145 9.90 5.94 -4.84
C ARG A 145 9.52 5.74 -6.30
N LEU A 146 9.20 6.82 -7.01
CA LEU A 146 8.82 6.76 -8.42
C LEU A 146 9.96 6.26 -9.31
N VAL A 147 11.21 6.58 -8.97
CA VAL A 147 12.38 6.01 -9.65
C VAL A 147 12.41 4.48 -9.49
N LEU A 148 12.23 3.95 -8.27
CA LEU A 148 12.20 2.50 -8.05
C LEU A 148 11.00 1.81 -8.72
N LEU A 149 9.82 2.42 -8.67
CA LEU A 149 8.62 1.89 -9.32
C LEU A 149 8.81 1.75 -10.83
N ARG A 150 9.47 2.72 -11.48
CA ARG A 150 9.83 2.62 -12.91
C ARG A 150 10.76 1.44 -13.18
N GLU A 151 11.71 1.16 -12.30
CA GLU A 151 12.63 0.03 -12.45
C GLU A 151 11.94 -1.33 -12.30
N LEU A 152 10.93 -1.43 -11.43
CA LEU A 152 10.14 -2.64 -11.22
C LEU A 152 9.22 -2.98 -12.41
N LEU A 153 8.71 -1.97 -13.12
CA LEU A 153 7.79 -2.18 -14.25
C LEU A 153 8.42 -2.98 -15.41
N THR A 154 7.64 -3.86 -16.04
CA THR A 154 7.96 -4.44 -17.35
C THR A 154 8.00 -3.34 -18.42
N ALA A 155 8.59 -3.62 -19.58
CA ALA A 155 8.60 -2.68 -20.71
C ALA A 155 7.19 -2.25 -21.15
N LYS A 156 6.20 -3.14 -21.00
CA LYS A 156 4.79 -2.91 -21.33
C LYS A 156 3.94 -2.46 -20.14
N GLY A 157 4.57 -2.26 -18.98
CA GLY A 157 3.89 -2.00 -17.74
C GLY A 157 3.41 -0.56 -17.61
N THR A 158 2.37 -0.36 -16.78
CA THR A 158 1.77 0.95 -16.54
C THR A 158 1.70 1.26 -15.04
N ILE A 159 1.73 2.55 -14.72
CA ILE A 159 1.56 3.08 -13.36
C ILE A 159 0.37 4.03 -13.31
N TYR A 160 -0.42 3.88 -12.24
CA TYR A 160 -1.53 4.74 -11.87
C TYR A 160 -1.20 5.41 -10.54
N LEU A 161 -1.00 6.73 -10.56
CA LEU A 161 -0.75 7.53 -9.36
C LEU A 161 -2.02 8.31 -9.02
N HIS A 162 -2.67 7.92 -7.91
CA HIS A 162 -3.83 8.60 -7.35
C HIS A 162 -3.38 9.76 -6.47
N CYS A 163 -3.95 10.94 -6.68
CA CYS A 163 -3.75 12.09 -5.79
C CYS A 163 -4.91 13.08 -5.88
N ASP A 164 -4.92 14.05 -4.98
CA ASP A 164 -5.87 15.16 -5.08
C ASP A 164 -5.25 16.41 -5.74
N HIS A 165 -6.03 17.49 -5.80
CA HIS A 165 -5.63 18.73 -6.44
C HIS A 165 -4.42 19.42 -5.79
N ARG A 166 -4.06 19.12 -4.54
CA ARG A 166 -3.00 19.84 -3.79
C ARG A 166 -1.62 19.44 -4.27
N ARG A 167 -1.41 18.14 -4.55
CA ARG A 167 -0.12 17.60 -4.96
C ARG A 167 -0.08 17.06 -6.39
N GLY A 168 -1.22 16.90 -7.06
CA GLY A 168 -1.29 16.29 -8.40
C GLY A 168 -0.38 16.93 -9.46
N HIS A 169 -0.33 18.26 -9.57
CA HIS A 169 0.56 18.91 -10.54
C HIS A 169 2.05 18.67 -10.26
N HIS A 170 2.47 18.66 -8.99
CA HIS A 170 3.85 18.40 -8.63
C HIS A 170 4.24 16.95 -8.95
N LEU A 171 3.36 16.00 -8.62
CA LEU A 171 3.58 14.58 -8.89
C LEU A 171 3.56 14.29 -10.39
N LYS A 172 2.71 14.97 -11.17
CA LYS A 172 2.72 14.91 -12.63
C LYS A 172 4.05 15.36 -13.22
N CYS A 173 4.62 16.47 -12.74
CA CYS A 173 5.93 16.93 -13.21
C CYS A 173 7.06 15.94 -12.85
N ILE A 174 7.00 15.32 -11.67
CA ILE A 174 7.95 14.27 -11.30
C ILE A 174 7.78 13.03 -12.20
N LEU A 175 6.55 12.64 -12.53
CA LEU A 175 6.29 11.56 -13.48
C LEU A 175 6.80 11.90 -14.88
N ASP A 176 6.59 13.13 -15.38
CA ASP A 176 7.14 13.58 -16.67
C ASP A 176 8.67 13.49 -16.68
N GLU A 177 9.31 13.87 -15.58
CA GLU A 177 10.77 13.77 -15.45
C GLU A 177 11.25 12.31 -15.46
N ILE A 178 10.54 11.39 -14.81
CA ILE A 178 10.97 9.99 -14.61
C ILE A 178 10.59 9.08 -15.79
N PHE A 179 9.37 9.21 -16.28
CA PHE A 179 8.80 8.37 -17.33
C PHE A 179 8.90 9.00 -18.71
N GLY A 180 9.10 10.32 -18.82
CA GLY A 180 8.99 11.07 -20.06
C GLY A 180 7.55 11.51 -20.33
N ALA A 181 7.39 12.78 -20.72
CA ALA A 181 6.08 13.36 -20.99
C ALA A 181 5.33 12.68 -22.14
N GLU A 182 6.07 12.09 -23.09
CA GLU A 182 5.53 11.29 -24.19
C GLU A 182 4.91 9.96 -23.75
N ASN A 183 5.28 9.46 -22.57
CA ASN A 183 4.71 8.24 -21.99
C ASN A 183 3.53 8.53 -21.03
N CYS A 184 3.12 9.79 -20.91
CA CYS A 184 1.87 10.16 -20.26
C CYS A 184 0.69 9.71 -21.13
N LEU A 185 -0.07 8.70 -20.69
CA LEU A 185 -1.22 8.20 -21.44
C LEU A 185 -2.44 9.10 -21.28
N THR A 186 -2.76 9.46 -20.04
CA THR A 186 -3.88 10.34 -19.72
C THR A 186 -3.84 10.79 -18.26
N THR A 187 -4.73 11.70 -17.89
CA THR A 187 -5.12 11.95 -16.50
C THR A 187 -6.60 11.67 -16.37
N ILE A 188 -6.94 10.78 -15.45
CA ILE A 188 -8.31 10.40 -15.14
C ILE A 188 -8.82 11.32 -14.04
N THR A 189 -10.02 11.87 -14.21
CA THR A 189 -10.76 12.57 -13.16
C THR A 189 -11.78 11.62 -12.58
N TRP A 190 -11.60 11.24 -11.32
CA TRP A 190 -12.53 10.40 -10.60
C TRP A 190 -13.42 11.26 -9.69
N LYS A 191 -14.71 11.33 -10.00
CA LYS A 191 -15.70 12.04 -9.17
C LYS A 191 -16.07 11.17 -7.97
N ARG A 192 -15.30 11.29 -6.89
CA ARG A 192 -15.46 10.51 -5.66
C ARG A 192 -16.74 10.82 -4.87
N SER A 193 -17.36 11.98 -5.09
CA SER A 193 -18.52 12.40 -4.30
C SER A 193 -19.50 13.29 -5.07
N THR A 194 -20.72 13.42 -4.55
CA THR A 194 -21.74 14.33 -5.07
C THR A 194 -21.47 15.76 -4.63
N ALA A 195 -22.19 16.75 -5.17
CA ALA A 195 -22.08 18.14 -4.72
C ALA A 195 -22.37 18.28 -3.20
N HIS A 196 -21.65 19.17 -2.52
CA HIS A 196 -21.90 19.57 -1.13
C HIS A 196 -21.98 21.10 -1.04
N SER A 197 -22.72 21.61 -0.04
CA SER A 197 -22.89 23.04 0.19
C SER A 197 -21.80 23.63 1.09
N ASP A 198 -20.55 23.53 0.67
CA ASP A 198 -19.40 24.09 1.41
C ASP A 198 -19.48 25.63 1.53
N SER A 199 -20.17 26.26 0.58
CA SER A 199 -20.47 27.70 0.57
C SER A 199 -21.33 28.16 1.74
N LYS A 200 -22.17 27.28 2.32
CA LYS A 200 -22.95 27.59 3.53
C LYS A 200 -22.15 27.46 4.83
N GLN A 201 -20.94 26.90 4.76
CA GLN A 201 -20.02 26.75 5.90
C GLN A 201 -18.93 27.85 5.92
N GLY A 202 -19.11 28.93 5.15
CA GLY A 202 -18.21 30.10 5.15
C GLY A 202 -17.00 29.98 4.21
N ARG A 203 -16.83 28.86 3.49
CA ARG A 203 -15.75 28.69 2.50
C ARG A 203 -16.20 29.20 1.13
N LEU A 204 -15.58 30.27 0.63
CA LEU A 204 -15.77 30.78 -0.73
C LEU A 204 -14.88 30.02 -1.72
N ALA A 205 -15.24 28.78 -2.03
CA ALA A 205 -14.52 27.95 -2.99
C ALA A 205 -15.48 27.06 -3.80
N TYR A 206 -15.00 26.53 -4.93
CA TYR A 206 -15.69 25.44 -5.63
C TYR A 206 -15.70 24.17 -4.75
N GLY A 207 -16.77 23.39 -4.82
CA GLY A 207 -16.85 22.11 -4.12
C GLY A 207 -15.86 21.11 -4.70
N ASP A 208 -14.97 20.59 -3.85
CA ASP A 208 -13.96 19.63 -4.26
C ASP A 208 -14.46 18.20 -4.15
N ILE A 209 -14.94 17.68 -5.28
CA ILE A 209 -15.64 16.39 -5.37
C ILE A 209 -14.88 15.32 -6.16
N SER A 210 -13.67 15.64 -6.63
CA SER A 210 -12.93 14.79 -7.55
C SER A 210 -11.46 14.68 -7.20
N ASP A 211 -10.92 13.49 -7.38
CA ASP A 211 -9.49 13.23 -7.33
C ASP A 211 -8.96 13.00 -8.75
N VAL A 212 -7.65 13.06 -8.92
CA VAL A 212 -6.97 12.84 -10.20
C VAL A 212 -6.09 11.60 -10.13
N ILE A 213 -6.06 10.83 -11.22
CA ILE A 213 -5.20 9.65 -11.36
C ILE A 213 -4.36 9.84 -12.62
N HIS A 214 -3.06 10.03 -12.43
CA HIS A 214 -2.10 10.16 -13.53
C HIS A 214 -1.70 8.78 -14.03
N VAL A 215 -1.77 8.57 -15.35
CA VAL A 215 -1.48 7.27 -15.98
C VAL A 215 -0.28 7.39 -16.90
N TYR A 216 0.74 6.58 -16.63
CA TYR A 216 1.95 6.50 -17.43
C TYR A 216 2.26 5.06 -17.81
N SER A 217 2.85 4.88 -18.98
CA SER A 217 3.51 3.64 -19.36
C SER A 217 5.02 3.75 -19.16
N LYS A 218 5.72 2.62 -19.02
CA LYS A 218 7.19 2.61 -18.99
C LYS A 218 7.80 2.98 -20.35
N THR A 219 7.14 2.58 -21.43
CA THR A 219 7.53 2.85 -22.82
C THR A 219 6.31 3.15 -23.69
N SER A 220 6.51 3.45 -24.97
CA SER A 220 5.41 3.66 -25.91
C SER A 220 4.62 2.40 -26.28
N ASP A 221 5.15 1.20 -25.98
CA ASP A 221 4.44 -0.08 -26.10
C ASP A 221 3.89 -0.45 -24.71
N TYR A 222 2.56 -0.54 -24.59
CA TYR A 222 1.89 -0.83 -23.33
C TYR A 222 0.66 -1.70 -23.52
N LYS A 223 0.25 -2.38 -22.43
CA LYS A 223 -0.94 -3.22 -22.40
C LYS A 223 -2.19 -2.35 -22.17
N PHE A 224 -3.20 -2.49 -23.02
CA PHE A 224 -4.48 -1.79 -22.89
C PHE A 224 -5.66 -2.64 -23.39
N ASN A 225 -6.51 -3.04 -22.46
CA ASN A 225 -7.72 -3.79 -22.71
C ASN A 225 -8.91 -2.82 -22.73
N THR A 226 -9.49 -2.62 -23.92
CA THR A 226 -10.59 -1.67 -24.07
C THR A 226 -11.80 -2.11 -23.25
N GLN A 227 -12.14 -1.31 -22.24
CA GLN A 227 -13.36 -1.47 -21.46
C GLN A 227 -14.49 -0.63 -22.07
N TYR A 228 -15.72 -1.09 -21.92
CA TYR A 228 -16.89 -0.40 -22.44
C TYR A 228 -17.90 -0.12 -21.33
N MET A 229 -18.51 1.06 -21.43
CA MET A 229 -19.61 1.52 -20.60
C MET A 229 -20.93 1.35 -21.36
N PRO A 230 -22.04 1.05 -20.67
CA PRO A 230 -23.34 1.01 -21.31
C PRO A 230 -23.70 2.37 -21.92
N TYR A 231 -24.45 2.36 -23.02
CA TYR A 231 -25.02 3.58 -23.57
C TYR A 231 -25.98 4.22 -22.57
N SER A 232 -26.01 5.55 -22.50
CA SER A 232 -27.05 6.24 -21.74
C SER A 232 -28.42 5.96 -22.35
N GLN A 233 -29.47 5.98 -21.51
CA GLN A 233 -30.83 5.77 -21.98
C GLN A 233 -31.22 6.80 -23.05
N GLU A 234 -30.79 8.05 -22.90
CA GLU A 234 -30.99 9.11 -23.90
C GLU A 234 -30.33 8.78 -25.24
N TYR A 235 -29.11 8.22 -25.23
CA TYR A 235 -28.42 7.79 -26.45
C TYR A 235 -29.18 6.65 -27.12
N VAL A 236 -29.62 5.67 -26.32
CA VAL A 236 -30.41 4.53 -26.78
C VAL A 236 -31.71 5.00 -27.44
N ASP A 237 -32.46 5.90 -26.79
CA ASP A 237 -33.75 6.37 -27.30
C ASP A 237 -33.61 7.29 -28.52
N LYS A 238 -32.53 8.08 -28.59
CA LYS A 238 -32.24 8.96 -29.73
C LYS A 238 -31.85 8.18 -30.98
N TYR A 239 -30.92 7.22 -30.85
CA TYR A 239 -30.31 6.54 -31.99
C TYR A 239 -30.98 5.18 -32.26
N TYR A 240 -31.14 4.32 -31.26
CA TYR A 240 -31.68 2.95 -31.39
C TYR A 240 -33.21 2.92 -31.27
N ARG A 241 -33.87 3.78 -32.06
CA ARG A 241 -35.34 3.98 -32.00
C ARG A 241 -36.15 2.97 -32.81
N TYR A 242 -35.53 2.27 -33.75
CA TYR A 242 -36.21 1.29 -34.58
C TYR A 242 -36.19 -0.09 -33.91
N LYS A 243 -37.24 -0.88 -34.15
CA LYS A 243 -37.33 -2.28 -33.72
C LYS A 243 -37.58 -3.16 -34.93
N ASP A 244 -37.02 -4.35 -34.94
CA ASP A 244 -37.39 -5.38 -35.91
C ASP A 244 -38.54 -6.24 -35.38
N GLU A 245 -38.88 -7.30 -36.12
CA GLU A 245 -40.00 -8.20 -35.82
C GLU A 245 -39.80 -8.94 -34.48
N ASP A 246 -38.56 -9.20 -34.10
CA ASP A 246 -38.17 -9.83 -32.83
C ASP A 246 -38.07 -8.81 -31.67
N GLY A 247 -38.36 -7.53 -31.95
CA GLY A 247 -38.30 -6.45 -30.96
C GLY A 247 -36.89 -5.92 -30.67
N ARG A 248 -35.86 -6.36 -31.40
CA ARG A 248 -34.47 -5.93 -31.22
C ARG A 248 -34.30 -4.48 -31.68
N ARG A 249 -33.69 -3.65 -30.83
CA ARG A 249 -33.47 -2.23 -31.14
C ARG A 249 -32.29 -2.04 -32.09
N TYR A 250 -32.45 -1.22 -33.13
CA TYR A 250 -31.39 -0.86 -34.06
C TYR A 250 -31.43 0.62 -34.46
N TRP A 251 -30.30 1.11 -34.95
CA TRP A 251 -30.19 2.41 -35.63
C TRP A 251 -29.70 2.24 -37.07
N LEU A 252 -29.96 3.25 -37.89
CA LEU A 252 -29.61 3.26 -39.31
C LEU A 252 -28.29 4.00 -39.52
N ASP A 253 -27.25 3.26 -39.91
CA ASP A 253 -25.93 3.80 -40.24
C ASP A 253 -25.75 3.91 -41.77
N ASN A 254 -24.79 4.74 -42.18
CA ASN A 254 -24.46 4.97 -43.57
C ASN A 254 -23.71 3.77 -44.18
N LEU A 255 -24.22 3.25 -45.30
CA LEU A 255 -23.56 2.20 -46.10
C LEU A 255 -22.52 2.74 -47.10
N GLN A 256 -22.49 4.05 -47.33
CA GLN A 256 -21.57 4.66 -48.28
C GLN A 256 -20.15 4.76 -47.70
N ALA A 257 -19.16 4.69 -48.60
CA ALA A 257 -17.76 4.85 -48.24
C ALA A 257 -17.34 6.33 -48.30
N PRO A 258 -16.61 6.85 -47.30
CA PRO A 258 -16.03 8.19 -47.40
C PRO A 258 -14.94 8.22 -48.50
N GLY A 259 -14.96 9.25 -49.35
CA GLY A 259 -13.92 9.49 -50.37
C GLY A 259 -14.15 8.86 -51.75
N GLY A 260 -15.24 8.11 -51.96
CA GLY A 260 -15.66 7.64 -53.30
C GLY A 260 -14.58 6.87 -54.07
N ALA A 261 -14.48 7.10 -55.39
CA ALA A 261 -13.52 6.45 -56.28
C ALA A 261 -12.05 6.66 -55.87
N ALA A 262 -11.71 7.83 -55.30
CA ALA A 262 -10.34 8.19 -54.95
C ALA A 262 -9.72 7.27 -53.88
N LYS A 263 -10.55 6.54 -53.13
CA LYS A 263 -10.12 5.53 -52.15
C LYS A 263 -10.34 4.09 -52.63
N GLY A 264 -10.58 3.87 -53.92
CA GLY A 264 -10.77 2.54 -54.50
C GLY A 264 -12.06 1.84 -54.08
N ASN A 265 -13.08 2.58 -53.64
CA ASN A 265 -14.33 1.98 -53.21
C ASN A 265 -15.11 1.38 -54.40
N PRO A 266 -15.79 0.23 -54.23
CA PRO A 266 -16.55 -0.40 -55.30
C PRO A 266 -17.81 0.39 -55.67
N TYR A 267 -18.04 0.56 -56.98
CA TYR A 267 -19.24 1.19 -57.53
C TYR A 267 -20.16 0.13 -58.14
N TYR A 268 -21.37 -0.01 -57.61
CA TYR A 268 -22.38 -0.93 -58.13
C TYR A 268 -23.79 -0.55 -57.62
N GLU A 269 -24.81 -1.17 -58.20
CA GLU A 269 -26.21 -0.96 -57.81
C GLU A 269 -26.59 -1.81 -56.59
N VAL A 270 -27.28 -1.19 -55.63
CA VAL A 270 -27.93 -1.86 -54.50
C VAL A 270 -29.35 -1.30 -54.36
N MET A 271 -30.36 -2.18 -54.46
CA MET A 271 -31.79 -1.83 -54.31
C MET A 271 -32.21 -0.62 -55.17
N GLY A 272 -31.81 -0.60 -56.45
CA GLY A 272 -32.12 0.47 -57.40
C GLY A 272 -31.31 1.76 -57.22
N VAL A 273 -30.23 1.74 -56.42
CA VAL A 273 -29.36 2.91 -56.20
C VAL A 273 -27.89 2.55 -56.49
N SER A 274 -27.26 3.26 -57.44
CA SER A 274 -25.86 3.06 -57.81
C SER A 274 -24.94 4.11 -57.17
N ARG A 275 -24.03 3.66 -56.30
CA ARG A 275 -23.10 4.52 -55.53
C ARG A 275 -21.79 3.80 -55.24
N PHE A 276 -20.85 4.54 -54.65
CA PHE A 276 -19.66 3.98 -54.01
C PHE A 276 -20.00 3.44 -52.63
N TRP A 277 -19.87 2.13 -52.46
CA TRP A 277 -20.24 1.43 -51.23
C TRP A 277 -19.01 1.10 -50.39
N ARG A 278 -19.21 1.00 -49.07
CA ARG A 278 -18.17 0.56 -48.13
C ARG A 278 -17.80 -0.92 -48.30
N TYR A 279 -18.73 -1.74 -48.77
CA TYR A 279 -18.59 -3.18 -48.85
C TYR A 279 -18.47 -3.64 -50.31
N SER A 280 -17.76 -4.75 -50.54
CA SER A 280 -17.76 -5.43 -51.84
C SER A 280 -19.16 -5.91 -52.21
N LYS A 281 -19.40 -6.19 -53.48
CA LYS A 281 -20.70 -6.68 -53.97
C LYS A 281 -21.11 -7.98 -53.28
N GLU A 282 -20.16 -8.88 -53.05
CA GLU A 282 -20.39 -10.17 -52.38
C GLU A 282 -20.73 -9.98 -50.90
N ARG A 283 -19.99 -9.10 -50.19
CA ARG A 283 -20.27 -8.80 -48.79
C ARG A 283 -21.62 -8.10 -48.64
N MET A 284 -21.96 -7.19 -49.54
CA MET A 284 -23.27 -6.51 -49.54
C MET A 284 -24.43 -7.48 -49.75
N ALA A 285 -24.31 -8.43 -50.69
CA ALA A 285 -25.31 -9.47 -50.89
C ALA A 285 -25.56 -10.28 -49.60
N LYS A 286 -24.49 -10.69 -48.90
CA LYS A 286 -24.60 -11.38 -47.60
C LYS A 286 -25.28 -10.53 -46.52
N LEU A 287 -25.01 -9.22 -46.50
CA LEU A 287 -25.65 -8.31 -45.54
C LEU A 287 -27.14 -8.11 -45.84
N ILE A 288 -27.52 -8.08 -47.11
CA ILE A 288 -28.93 -8.00 -47.53
C ILE A 288 -29.65 -9.30 -47.14
N GLU A 289 -29.07 -10.46 -47.44
CA GLU A 289 -29.59 -11.77 -47.07
C GLU A 289 -29.76 -11.91 -45.55
N ALA A 290 -28.79 -11.41 -44.78
CA ALA A 290 -28.86 -11.38 -43.31
C ALA A 290 -29.79 -10.29 -42.73
N GLY A 291 -30.58 -9.60 -43.56
CA GLY A 291 -31.52 -8.56 -43.14
C GLY A 291 -30.86 -7.32 -42.52
N ARG A 292 -29.55 -7.14 -42.71
CA ARG A 292 -28.74 -6.02 -42.17
C ARG A 292 -28.80 -4.76 -43.02
N VAL A 293 -29.39 -4.81 -44.21
CA VAL A 293 -29.57 -3.67 -45.11
C VAL A 293 -31.05 -3.38 -45.29
N ILE A 294 -31.43 -2.11 -45.20
CA ILE A 294 -32.81 -1.66 -45.40
C ILE A 294 -32.86 -0.42 -46.26
N GLN A 295 -33.83 -0.38 -47.18
CA GLN A 295 -34.20 0.81 -47.91
C GLN A 295 -35.51 1.34 -47.32
N THR A 296 -35.47 2.53 -46.69
CA THR A 296 -36.61 3.09 -45.94
C THR A 296 -37.78 3.51 -46.83
N ALA A 297 -37.51 3.80 -48.10
CA ALA A 297 -38.51 3.98 -49.15
C ALA A 297 -37.87 3.73 -50.52
N PRO A 298 -38.61 3.27 -51.53
CA PRO A 298 -38.09 3.05 -52.88
C PRO A 298 -37.29 4.25 -53.40
N GLY A 299 -36.09 3.98 -53.94
CA GLY A 299 -35.18 5.01 -54.47
C GLY A 299 -34.37 5.80 -53.43
N ARG A 300 -34.63 5.62 -52.12
CA ARG A 300 -33.73 6.15 -51.06
C ARG A 300 -32.46 5.32 -50.98
N VAL A 301 -31.37 5.94 -50.56
CA VAL A 301 -30.10 5.25 -50.34
C VAL A 301 -30.30 4.20 -49.24
N PRO A 302 -30.01 2.91 -49.50
CA PRO A 302 -30.05 1.87 -48.48
C PRO A 302 -29.13 2.20 -47.30
N GLN A 303 -29.54 1.76 -46.11
CA GLN A 303 -28.84 1.99 -44.85
C GLN A 303 -28.57 0.69 -44.12
N PHE A 304 -27.58 0.71 -43.23
CA PHE A 304 -27.16 -0.45 -42.45
C PHE A 304 -27.90 -0.48 -41.11
N LYS A 305 -28.48 -1.61 -40.75
CA LYS A 305 -29.04 -1.84 -39.41
C LYS A 305 -27.90 -2.22 -38.45
N ARG A 306 -27.66 -1.38 -37.46
CA ARG A 306 -26.77 -1.68 -36.33
C ARG A 306 -27.61 -1.98 -35.10
N TYR A 307 -27.51 -3.19 -34.60
CA TYR A 307 -28.28 -3.64 -33.45
C TYR A 307 -27.62 -3.26 -32.13
N LEU A 308 -28.43 -2.85 -31.15
CA LEU A 308 -27.96 -2.40 -29.83
C LEU A 308 -27.30 -3.53 -29.03
N ASP A 309 -27.90 -4.72 -29.07
CA ASP A 309 -27.45 -5.92 -28.36
C ASP A 309 -26.15 -6.51 -28.95
N GLU A 310 -25.75 -6.08 -30.14
CA GLU A 310 -24.47 -6.42 -30.78
C GLU A 310 -23.37 -5.39 -30.49
N MET A 311 -23.69 -4.26 -29.83
CA MET A 311 -22.71 -3.22 -29.55
C MET A 311 -22.11 -3.38 -28.15
N PRO A 312 -20.77 -3.29 -28.02
CA PRO A 312 -20.12 -3.42 -26.71
C PRO A 312 -20.37 -2.23 -25.78
N GLY A 313 -20.80 -1.08 -26.33
CA GLY A 313 -21.07 0.14 -25.57
C GLY A 313 -20.19 1.32 -26.01
N VAL A 314 -19.99 2.26 -25.10
CA VAL A 314 -19.09 3.41 -25.26
C VAL A 314 -17.73 3.05 -24.67
N PRO A 315 -16.61 3.13 -25.42
CA PRO A 315 -15.29 2.93 -24.85
C PRO A 315 -15.08 3.82 -23.61
N LEU A 316 -14.45 3.27 -22.57
CA LEU A 316 -14.18 3.98 -21.33
C LEU A 316 -13.38 5.28 -21.60
N GLN A 317 -13.84 6.38 -21.01
CA GLN A 317 -13.20 7.70 -21.12
C GLN A 317 -12.37 8.00 -19.85
N ASN A 318 -11.73 9.18 -19.80
CA ASN A 318 -10.92 9.61 -18.66
C ASN A 318 -11.70 10.41 -17.60
N ILE A 319 -13.03 10.52 -17.71
CA ILE A 319 -13.87 11.08 -16.65
C ILE A 319 -14.71 9.93 -16.09
N TRP A 320 -14.49 9.60 -14.82
CA TRP A 320 -15.18 8.51 -14.13
C TRP A 320 -16.10 9.08 -13.06
N ASP A 321 -17.40 9.05 -13.33
CA ASP A 321 -18.44 9.62 -12.47
C ASP A 321 -19.49 8.59 -12.01
N ASP A 322 -19.28 7.32 -12.36
CA ASP A 322 -20.16 6.19 -12.08
C ASP A 322 -19.72 5.35 -10.88
N ILE A 323 -18.48 5.53 -10.40
CA ILE A 323 -17.95 4.85 -9.22
C ILE A 323 -17.91 5.85 -8.07
N ASN A 324 -18.74 5.65 -7.04
CA ASN A 324 -18.74 6.50 -5.86
C ASN A 324 -17.72 6.03 -4.81
N ARG A 325 -17.31 6.92 -3.89
CA ARG A 325 -16.61 6.52 -2.67
C ARG A 325 -17.43 5.52 -1.85
N ILE A 326 -16.76 4.70 -1.04
CA ILE A 326 -17.43 3.72 -0.20
C ILE A 326 -18.40 4.42 0.76
N ASN A 327 -19.65 3.94 0.76
CA ASN A 327 -20.67 4.41 1.69
C ASN A 327 -20.29 4.02 3.13
N PRO A 328 -20.44 4.91 4.13
CA PRO A 328 -20.20 4.58 5.54
C PRO A 328 -20.87 3.29 6.06
N VAL A 329 -22.02 2.88 5.49
CA VAL A 329 -22.73 1.64 5.83
C VAL A 329 -22.60 0.55 4.77
N GLY A 330 -21.70 0.71 3.80
CA GLY A 330 -21.49 -0.26 2.73
C GLY A 330 -20.81 -1.54 3.21
N ASN A 331 -21.22 -2.69 2.66
CA ASN A 331 -20.67 -4.01 3.00
C ASN A 331 -19.16 -4.14 2.72
N GLU A 332 -18.63 -3.37 1.78
CA GLU A 332 -17.20 -3.37 1.43
C GLU A 332 -16.32 -2.66 2.49
N ARG A 333 -16.92 -1.89 3.41
CA ARG A 333 -16.18 -1.03 4.33
C ARG A 333 -15.49 -1.85 5.43
N LEU A 334 -14.16 -1.71 5.51
CA LEU A 334 -13.32 -2.36 6.53
C LEU A 334 -13.03 -1.46 7.74
N GLY A 335 -13.43 -0.19 7.68
CA GLY A 335 -13.17 0.79 8.74
C GLY A 335 -11.76 1.40 8.70
N TYR A 336 -10.93 1.04 7.72
CA TYR A 336 -9.68 1.72 7.45
C TYR A 336 -9.96 3.15 6.92
N PRO A 337 -9.20 4.18 7.36
CA PRO A 337 -9.27 5.50 6.77
C PRO A 337 -9.01 5.45 5.25
N THR A 338 -9.62 6.36 4.49
CA THR A 338 -9.33 6.58 3.05
C THR A 338 -9.46 5.37 2.10
N GLN A 339 -10.06 4.26 2.55
CA GLN A 339 -10.29 3.05 1.75
C GLN A 339 -10.95 3.39 0.40
N LYS A 340 -10.32 2.94 -0.68
CA LYS A 340 -10.82 3.07 -2.05
C LYS A 340 -11.80 1.93 -2.39
N PRO A 341 -12.81 2.19 -3.24
CA PRO A 341 -13.80 1.19 -3.63
C PRO A 341 -13.20 0.15 -4.60
N GLU A 342 -13.51 -1.12 -4.40
CA GLU A 342 -12.99 -2.25 -5.17
C GLU A 342 -13.30 -2.11 -6.67
N GLY A 343 -14.47 -1.56 -7.02
CA GLY A 343 -14.85 -1.29 -8.42
C GLY A 343 -13.89 -0.35 -9.15
N LEU A 344 -13.30 0.64 -8.45
CA LEU A 344 -12.32 1.56 -9.04
C LEU A 344 -11.03 0.80 -9.40
N LEU A 345 -10.51 0.02 -8.45
CA LEU A 345 -9.27 -0.74 -8.65
C LEU A 345 -9.48 -1.86 -9.66
N ARG A 346 -10.64 -2.51 -9.64
CA ARG A 346 -11.02 -3.53 -10.62
C ARG A 346 -10.99 -2.98 -12.05
N ARG A 347 -11.57 -1.79 -12.27
CA ARG A 347 -11.52 -1.10 -13.57
C ARG A 347 -10.08 -0.85 -14.02
N ILE A 348 -9.23 -0.34 -13.13
CA ILE A 348 -7.81 -0.09 -13.44
C ILE A 348 -7.09 -1.39 -13.83
N ILE A 349 -7.29 -2.45 -13.04
CA ILE A 349 -6.67 -3.76 -13.25
C ILE A 349 -7.13 -4.38 -14.57
N ASP A 350 -8.41 -4.32 -14.89
CA ASP A 350 -8.93 -4.88 -16.15
C ASP A 350 -8.45 -4.11 -17.38
N VAL A 351 -8.30 -2.78 -17.30
CA VAL A 351 -7.76 -1.97 -18.41
C VAL A 351 -6.29 -2.31 -18.68
N SER A 352 -5.47 -2.47 -17.65
CA SER A 352 -4.01 -2.42 -17.82
C SER A 352 -3.26 -3.70 -17.47
N SER A 353 -3.98 -4.80 -17.22
CA SER A 353 -3.41 -6.12 -16.97
C SER A 353 -4.33 -7.25 -17.43
N ASN A 354 -3.74 -8.42 -17.63
CA ASN A 354 -4.41 -9.69 -17.94
C ASN A 354 -4.34 -10.63 -16.74
N PRO A 355 -5.20 -11.66 -16.66
CA PRO A 355 -5.03 -12.75 -15.70
C PRO A 355 -3.61 -13.32 -15.71
N GLY A 356 -3.04 -13.57 -14.53
CA GLY A 356 -1.65 -14.02 -14.34
C GLY A 356 -0.59 -12.93 -14.24
N ASP A 357 -0.87 -11.71 -14.70
CA ASP A 357 0.03 -10.55 -14.57
C ASP A 357 0.27 -10.16 -13.10
N ILE A 358 1.37 -9.46 -12.84
CA ILE A 358 1.73 -8.98 -11.50
C ILE A 358 1.27 -7.54 -11.29
N VAL A 359 0.40 -7.33 -10.30
CA VAL A 359 -0.04 -6.02 -9.80
C VAL A 359 0.72 -5.66 -8.53
N PHE A 360 1.25 -4.44 -8.43
CA PHE A 360 1.97 -3.97 -7.26
C PHE A 360 1.37 -2.67 -6.70
N ASP A 361 1.27 -2.58 -5.39
CA ASP A 361 0.90 -1.37 -4.66
C ASP A 361 1.73 -1.27 -3.37
N CYS A 362 2.57 -0.23 -3.32
CA CYS A 362 3.48 0.03 -2.21
C CYS A 362 2.94 1.03 -1.18
N PHE A 363 1.66 1.39 -1.30
CA PHE A 363 0.85 2.16 -0.36
C PHE A 363 -0.49 1.45 -0.12
N MET A 364 -0.44 0.13 0.10
CA MET A 364 -1.62 -0.73 -0.05
C MET A 364 -2.75 -0.42 0.93
N GLY A 365 -2.45 0.14 2.12
CA GLY A 365 -3.43 0.46 3.15
C GLY A 365 -4.35 -0.73 3.45
N SER A 366 -5.66 -0.53 3.26
CA SER A 366 -6.69 -1.56 3.46
C SER A 366 -6.69 -2.74 2.47
N GLY A 367 -5.74 -2.78 1.53
CA GLY A 367 -5.55 -3.89 0.62
C GLY A 367 -6.56 -3.99 -0.51
N THR A 368 -7.21 -2.88 -0.89
CA THR A 368 -8.22 -2.90 -1.98
C THR A 368 -7.60 -3.32 -3.31
N THR A 369 -6.39 -2.84 -3.63
CA THR A 369 -5.70 -3.24 -4.86
C THR A 369 -5.42 -4.73 -4.88
N GLN A 370 -4.96 -5.30 -3.78
CA GLN A 370 -4.66 -6.73 -3.64
C GLN A 370 -5.93 -7.58 -3.74
N ALA A 371 -7.01 -7.18 -3.07
CA ALA A 371 -8.28 -7.88 -3.14
C ALA A 371 -8.86 -7.86 -4.56
N ALA A 372 -8.83 -6.70 -5.23
CA ALA A 372 -9.26 -6.57 -6.61
C ALA A 372 -8.40 -7.45 -7.53
N ALA A 373 -7.06 -7.42 -7.39
CA ALA A 373 -6.15 -8.23 -8.20
C ALA A 373 -6.39 -9.73 -8.01
N LEU A 374 -6.53 -10.19 -6.76
CA LEU A 374 -6.79 -11.59 -6.42
C LEU A 374 -8.10 -12.09 -7.05
N LYS A 375 -9.20 -11.36 -6.87
CA LYS A 375 -10.52 -11.68 -7.47
C LYS A 375 -10.53 -11.58 -8.99
N SER A 376 -9.52 -10.93 -9.56
CA SER A 376 -9.31 -10.79 -10.99
C SER A 376 -8.43 -11.90 -11.58
N GLY A 377 -7.92 -12.83 -10.77
CA GLY A 377 -6.97 -13.84 -11.21
C GLY A 377 -5.60 -13.25 -11.58
N ARG A 378 -5.23 -12.11 -10.98
CA ARG A 378 -3.88 -11.53 -11.10
C ARG A 378 -3.06 -11.92 -9.88
N LYS A 379 -1.74 -11.98 -10.08
CA LYS A 379 -0.75 -12.06 -9.00
C LYS A 379 -0.61 -10.68 -8.39
N PHE A 380 -0.31 -10.60 -7.09
CA PHE A 380 -0.03 -9.31 -6.48
C PHE A 380 1.18 -9.31 -5.54
N ILE A 381 1.75 -8.11 -5.41
CA ILE A 381 2.68 -7.73 -4.36
C ILE A 381 2.08 -6.50 -3.66
N GLY A 382 2.15 -6.45 -2.33
CA GLY A 382 1.70 -5.32 -1.51
C GLY A 382 2.75 -4.93 -0.49
N ALA A 383 2.82 -3.65 -0.14
CA ALA A 383 3.65 -3.19 0.96
C ALA A 383 2.99 -2.05 1.74
N ASP A 384 3.16 -2.07 3.07
CA ASP A 384 2.79 -0.96 3.94
C ASP A 384 3.71 -0.88 5.15
N ILE A 385 3.92 0.33 5.66
CA ILE A 385 4.67 0.57 6.90
C ILE A 385 3.79 0.31 8.14
N ASN A 386 2.47 0.46 8.00
CA ASN A 386 1.51 0.25 9.07
C ASN A 386 1.20 -1.25 9.21
N LEU A 387 1.56 -1.84 10.35
CA LEU A 387 1.25 -3.24 10.65
C LEU A 387 -0.26 -3.52 10.65
N GLY A 388 -1.08 -2.56 11.08
CA GLY A 388 -2.54 -2.69 11.04
C GLY A 388 -3.09 -2.79 9.62
N ALA A 389 -2.45 -2.12 8.65
CA ALA A 389 -2.78 -2.25 7.23
C ALA A 389 -2.41 -3.64 6.71
N VAL A 390 -1.22 -4.14 7.06
CA VAL A 390 -0.74 -5.49 6.71
C VAL A 390 -1.66 -6.58 7.26
N GLN A 391 -2.03 -6.50 8.54
CA GLN A 391 -2.88 -7.50 9.17
C GLN A 391 -4.32 -7.44 8.66
N MET A 392 -4.89 -6.23 8.49
CA MET A 392 -6.22 -6.07 7.91
C MET A 392 -6.29 -6.64 6.49
N THR A 393 -5.28 -6.36 5.68
CA THR A 393 -5.19 -6.88 4.30
C THR A 393 -5.04 -8.40 4.30
N THR A 394 -4.16 -8.95 5.13
CA THR A 394 -3.97 -10.40 5.28
C THR A 394 -5.27 -11.09 5.66
N LYS A 395 -5.95 -10.59 6.71
CA LYS A 395 -7.26 -11.06 7.16
C LYS A 395 -8.29 -11.04 6.04
N ARG A 396 -8.41 -9.92 5.32
CA ARG A 396 -9.35 -9.74 4.19
C ARG A 396 -9.13 -10.79 3.11
N LEU A 397 -7.88 -11.06 2.74
CA LEU A 397 -7.53 -11.94 1.62
C LEU A 397 -7.70 -13.41 1.97
N VAL A 398 -7.28 -13.83 3.16
CA VAL A 398 -7.36 -15.23 3.60
C VAL A 398 -8.82 -15.71 3.65
N GLN A 399 -9.76 -14.83 4.03
CA GLN A 399 -11.20 -15.14 4.03
C GLN A 399 -11.77 -15.44 2.63
N ASP A 400 -11.12 -14.97 1.56
CA ASP A 400 -11.57 -15.18 0.19
C ASP A 400 -10.96 -16.45 -0.45
N PHE A 401 -9.93 -17.06 0.15
CA PHE A 401 -9.19 -18.18 -0.45
C PHE A 401 -10.04 -19.42 -0.73
N ASP A 402 -10.89 -19.83 0.21
CA ASP A 402 -11.75 -21.01 0.01
C ASP A 402 -12.78 -20.79 -1.10
N LYS A 403 -13.37 -19.59 -1.16
CA LYS A 403 -14.34 -19.22 -2.21
C LYS A 403 -13.68 -19.22 -3.59
N LEU A 404 -12.49 -18.64 -3.68
CA LEU A 404 -11.72 -18.58 -4.94
C LEU A 404 -11.27 -19.96 -5.39
N ARG A 405 -10.90 -20.83 -4.45
CA ARG A 405 -10.54 -22.23 -4.74
C ARG A 405 -11.72 -22.99 -5.34
N GLN A 406 -12.91 -22.88 -4.74
CA GLN A 406 -14.11 -23.52 -5.29
C GLN A 406 -14.46 -22.98 -6.68
N ALA A 407 -14.40 -21.65 -6.86
CA ALA A 407 -14.65 -21.04 -8.17
C ALA A 407 -13.65 -21.51 -9.26
N ALA A 408 -12.39 -21.77 -8.89
CA ALA A 408 -11.39 -22.29 -9.83
C ALA A 408 -11.68 -23.75 -10.22
N LEU A 409 -12.17 -24.59 -9.29
CA LEU A 409 -12.59 -25.97 -9.58
C LEU A 409 -13.80 -26.02 -10.53
N ASP A 410 -14.68 -25.02 -10.46
CA ASP A 410 -15.87 -24.90 -11.31
C ASP A 410 -15.57 -24.36 -12.73
N GLY A 411 -14.29 -24.30 -13.14
CA GLY A 411 -13.86 -23.81 -14.45
C GLY A 411 -13.67 -22.29 -14.54
N GLY A 412 -13.61 -21.60 -13.41
CA GLY A 412 -13.24 -20.19 -13.33
C GLY A 412 -11.76 -19.94 -13.70
N ASN A 413 -11.42 -18.68 -14.03
CA ASN A 413 -10.05 -18.28 -14.32
C ASN A 413 -9.09 -18.63 -13.16
N GLY A 414 -7.83 -18.95 -13.49
CA GLY A 414 -6.78 -19.29 -12.54
C GLY A 414 -6.67 -18.27 -11.40
N ALA A 415 -7.01 -18.70 -10.19
CA ALA A 415 -6.82 -17.93 -8.98
C ALA A 415 -5.48 -18.30 -8.34
N PHE A 416 -4.87 -17.35 -7.62
CA PHE A 416 -3.66 -17.57 -6.82
C PHE A 416 -4.00 -17.44 -5.33
N PRO A 417 -4.74 -18.39 -4.70
CA PRO A 417 -5.24 -18.29 -3.33
C PRO A 417 -4.15 -18.60 -2.28
N GLY A 418 -2.96 -18.03 -2.46
CA GLY A 418 -1.82 -18.16 -1.57
C GLY A 418 -1.20 -16.80 -1.25
N LEU A 419 -0.68 -16.66 -0.04
CA LEU A 419 -0.08 -15.44 0.45
C LEU A 419 1.12 -15.73 1.34
N GLU A 420 2.18 -14.96 1.16
CA GLU A 420 3.35 -14.89 2.01
C GLU A 420 3.42 -13.50 2.65
N VAL A 421 3.66 -13.44 3.95
CA VAL A 421 3.86 -12.19 4.68
C VAL A 421 5.31 -12.10 5.11
N TYR A 422 5.97 -11.02 4.72
CA TYR A 422 7.38 -10.76 4.95
C TYR A 422 7.56 -9.52 5.82
N ASN A 423 8.60 -9.52 6.65
CA ASN A 423 9.11 -8.32 7.30
C ASN A 423 10.39 -7.87 6.60
N VAL A 424 10.51 -6.58 6.30
CA VAL A 424 11.75 -5.97 5.81
C VAL A 424 12.30 -5.10 6.93
N ASN A 425 13.52 -5.39 7.38
CA ASN A 425 14.17 -4.75 8.53
C ASN A 425 13.54 -5.08 9.92
N HIS A 426 14.16 -4.63 11.01
CA HIS A 426 13.76 -4.89 12.40
C HIS A 426 12.84 -3.78 12.96
N TYR A 427 11.67 -3.59 12.33
CA TYR A 427 10.71 -2.52 12.71
C TYR A 427 9.87 -2.80 13.97
N ASP A 428 10.06 -3.94 14.64
CA ASP A 428 9.29 -4.35 15.81
C ASP A 428 9.38 -3.36 17.00
N VAL A 429 10.33 -2.43 16.97
CA VAL A 429 10.65 -1.56 18.10
C VAL A 429 9.78 -0.29 18.14
N PHE A 430 9.32 0.28 17.01
CA PHE A 430 8.66 1.59 17.02
C PHE A 430 7.62 1.80 15.92
N ARG A 431 6.36 1.50 16.26
CA ARG A 431 5.19 1.55 15.36
C ARG A 431 4.61 2.96 15.14
N ASN A 432 5.04 3.95 15.93
CA ASN A 432 4.61 5.34 15.80
C ASN A 432 5.80 6.29 16.04
N PRO A 433 6.30 7.03 15.04
CA PRO A 433 7.51 7.82 15.18
C PRO A 433 7.42 8.95 16.21
N VAL A 434 6.23 9.47 16.50
CA VAL A 434 6.03 10.50 17.54
C VAL A 434 6.17 9.88 18.93
N GLN A 435 5.49 8.76 19.18
CA GLN A 435 5.60 8.04 20.46
C GLN A 435 6.99 7.45 20.65
N ALA A 436 7.61 6.93 19.59
CA ALA A 436 8.95 6.38 19.62
C ALA A 436 9.99 7.43 20.02
N LYS A 437 9.86 8.65 19.50
CA LYS A 437 10.72 9.76 19.90
C LYS A 437 10.54 10.11 21.38
N GLU A 438 9.31 10.17 21.88
CA GLU A 438 9.05 10.43 23.30
C GLU A 438 9.57 9.31 24.20
N LEU A 439 9.36 8.05 23.82
CA LEU A 439 9.87 6.88 24.52
C LEU A 439 11.39 6.84 24.53
N LEU A 440 12.04 7.24 23.43
CA LEU A 440 13.50 7.34 23.37
C LEU A 440 14.03 8.44 24.26
N ILE A 441 13.34 9.59 24.32
CA ILE A 441 13.71 10.66 25.25
C ILE A 441 13.62 10.16 26.69
N GLU A 442 12.53 9.46 27.05
CA GLU A 442 12.34 8.93 28.39
C GLU A 442 13.36 7.83 28.72
N ALA A 443 13.50 6.84 27.86
CA ALA A 443 14.32 5.66 28.11
C ALA A 443 15.83 5.95 28.04
N LEU A 444 16.24 6.94 27.26
CA LEU A 444 17.62 7.44 27.27
C LEU A 444 17.82 8.53 28.33
N GLU A 445 16.82 8.88 29.13
CA GLU A 445 16.88 9.94 30.16
C GLU A 445 17.35 11.30 29.59
N VAL A 446 16.91 11.62 28.37
CA VAL A 446 17.25 12.87 27.69
C VAL A 446 16.44 14.01 28.29
N GLN A 447 17.12 15.08 28.70
CA GLN A 447 16.45 16.27 29.22
C GLN A 447 15.91 17.09 28.06
N LYS A 448 14.58 17.19 27.94
CA LYS A 448 13.94 17.97 26.86
C LYS A 448 14.30 19.45 26.97
N LEU A 449 14.58 20.07 25.83
CA LEU A 449 14.79 21.52 25.72
C LEU A 449 13.47 22.19 25.32
N GLU A 450 12.94 23.07 26.16
CA GLU A 450 11.63 23.70 25.95
C GLU A 450 11.55 24.64 24.72
N PHE A 451 12.69 25.16 24.25
CA PHE A 451 12.76 26.18 23.19
C PHE A 451 13.70 25.83 22.03
N SER A 452 14.17 24.58 21.95
CA SER A 452 15.06 24.15 20.86
C SER A 452 14.24 23.67 19.67
N THR A 453 14.48 24.27 18.50
CA THR A 453 13.93 23.81 17.21
C THR A 453 14.82 22.80 16.50
N VAL A 454 16.06 22.63 16.98
CA VAL A 454 17.10 21.85 16.28
C VAL A 454 17.32 20.51 16.95
N PHE A 455 17.58 20.53 18.26
CA PHE A 455 17.85 19.36 19.09
C PHE A 455 16.63 18.99 19.92
N ASP A 456 16.51 17.69 20.22
CA ASP A 456 15.38 17.12 20.95
C ASP A 456 15.59 17.13 22.47
N GLY A 457 16.84 17.30 22.90
CA GLY A 457 17.21 17.48 24.30
C GLY A 457 18.71 17.48 24.51
N GLU A 458 19.12 17.31 25.77
CA GLU A 458 20.52 17.19 26.20
C GLU A 458 20.70 15.95 27.08
N LYS A 459 21.84 15.27 26.92
CA LYS A 459 22.26 14.17 27.80
C LYS A 459 23.78 14.22 27.99
N ASP A 460 24.26 14.15 29.23
CA ASP A 460 25.69 14.11 29.57
C ASP A 460 26.54 15.23 28.91
N GLY A 461 25.96 16.42 28.75
CA GLY A 461 26.60 17.56 28.09
C GLY A 461 26.71 17.43 26.56
N ARG A 462 25.94 16.52 25.95
CA ARG A 462 25.80 16.32 24.50
C ARG A 462 24.39 16.73 24.07
N MET A 463 24.31 17.52 23.01
CA MET A 463 23.05 17.88 22.37
C MET A 463 22.51 16.67 21.60
N VAL A 464 21.31 16.21 21.96
CA VAL A 464 20.71 14.99 21.41
C VAL A 464 19.80 15.34 20.25
N LYS A 465 20.02 14.69 19.11
CA LYS A 465 19.10 14.68 17.97
C LYS A 465 18.64 13.24 17.73
N ILE A 466 17.34 13.03 17.83
CA ILE A 466 16.70 11.76 17.46
C ILE A 466 16.47 11.80 15.96
N MET A 467 17.23 10.97 15.26
CA MET A 467 17.11 10.73 13.82
C MET A 467 15.82 9.96 13.52
N PRO A 468 15.39 9.81 12.25
CA PRO A 468 14.19 9.05 11.93
C PRO A 468 14.20 7.66 12.58
N VAL A 469 13.16 7.38 13.38
CA VAL A 469 13.02 6.15 14.18
C VAL A 469 12.30 5.02 13.44
N ASN A 470 11.82 5.30 12.24
CA ASN A 470 11.09 4.38 11.37
C ASN A 470 11.84 4.05 10.08
N ARG A 471 13.11 4.43 9.97
CA ARG A 471 14.01 4.07 8.87
C ARG A 471 15.46 4.26 9.30
N ILE A 472 16.39 3.82 8.47
CA ILE A 472 17.82 4.05 8.70
C ILE A 472 18.13 5.53 8.48
N ALA A 473 18.88 6.10 9.42
CA ALA A 473 19.37 7.46 9.32
C ALA A 473 20.41 7.54 8.20
N THR A 474 20.09 8.34 7.20
CA THR A 474 20.95 8.60 6.04
C THR A 474 21.63 9.95 6.19
N ARG A 475 22.71 10.18 5.43
CA ARG A 475 23.38 11.50 5.35
C ARG A 475 22.40 12.63 5.05
N ALA A 476 21.35 12.32 4.30
CA ALA A 476 20.30 13.27 3.97
C ALA A 476 19.54 13.80 5.20
N ASP A 477 19.33 12.96 6.20
CA ASP A 477 18.60 13.32 7.42
C ASP A 477 19.39 14.34 8.28
N LEU A 478 20.71 14.49 8.04
CA LEU A 478 21.54 15.52 8.70
C LEU A 478 21.24 16.94 8.21
N SER A 479 20.55 17.11 7.10
CA SER A 479 20.39 18.42 6.44
C SER A 479 19.68 19.44 7.34
N GLU A 480 18.65 19.02 8.07
CA GLU A 480 17.93 19.86 9.02
C GLU A 480 18.85 20.36 10.14
N LEU A 481 19.67 19.46 10.66
CA LEU A 481 20.63 19.76 11.71
C LEU A 481 21.70 20.75 11.22
N ILE A 482 22.29 20.47 10.05
CA ILE A 482 23.33 21.30 9.43
C ILE A 482 22.81 22.71 9.11
N HIS A 483 21.59 22.82 8.60
CA HIS A 483 21.03 24.12 8.20
C HIS A 483 20.81 25.06 9.38
N ASN A 484 20.53 24.50 10.56
CA ASN A 484 20.20 25.26 11.75
C ASN A 484 21.36 25.34 12.76
N PHE A 485 22.60 25.06 12.34
CA PHE A 485 23.76 25.32 13.18
C PHE A 485 23.88 26.80 13.53
N ASP A 486 24.00 27.11 14.82
CA ASP A 486 24.28 28.46 15.29
C ASP A 486 25.77 28.80 15.09
N GLN A 487 26.11 29.13 13.85
CA GLN A 487 27.47 29.47 13.46
C GLN A 487 28.02 30.67 14.24
N LYS A 488 27.17 31.59 14.73
CA LYS A 488 27.62 32.75 15.52
C LYS A 488 28.06 32.31 16.92
N ALA A 489 27.26 31.48 17.59
CA ALA A 489 27.63 30.91 18.87
C ALA A 489 28.87 30.01 18.76
N TRP A 490 28.96 29.23 17.67
CA TRP A 490 30.10 28.37 17.39
C TRP A 490 31.39 29.16 17.16
N GLN A 491 31.31 30.28 16.43
CA GLN A 491 32.45 31.18 16.22
C GLN A 491 32.96 31.78 17.54
N HIS A 492 32.06 32.18 18.45
CA HIS A 492 32.45 32.68 19.77
C HIS A 492 33.19 31.60 20.58
N ARG A 493 32.58 30.40 20.70
CA ARG A 493 33.17 29.27 21.43
C ARG A 493 34.51 28.83 20.83
N HIS A 494 34.64 28.87 19.51
CA HIS A 494 35.90 28.59 18.83
C HIS A 494 36.98 29.63 19.14
N ASN A 495 36.63 30.92 19.16
CA ASN A 495 37.58 31.99 19.49
C ASN A 495 38.08 31.91 20.94
N GLU A 496 37.21 31.52 21.87
CA GLU A 496 37.58 31.32 23.29
C GLU A 496 38.45 30.07 23.48
N HIS A 497 38.11 28.98 22.78
CA HIS A 497 38.76 27.68 22.94
C HIS A 497 39.01 26.97 21.59
N PRO A 498 40.04 27.36 20.80
CA PRO A 498 40.23 26.89 19.42
C PRO A 498 40.43 25.37 19.27
N ASN A 499 40.96 24.71 20.30
CA ASN A 499 41.30 23.29 20.27
C ASN A 499 40.19 22.37 20.78
N ARG A 500 39.10 22.93 21.35
CA ARG A 500 37.97 22.16 21.87
C ARG A 500 36.85 22.08 20.84
N PRO A 501 36.06 20.99 20.85
CA PRO A 501 34.83 20.95 20.09
C PRO A 501 33.92 22.12 20.47
N VAL A 502 33.36 22.82 19.48
CA VAL A 502 32.41 23.91 19.69
C VAL A 502 31.04 23.39 20.12
N GLU A 503 30.74 22.12 19.85
CA GLU A 503 29.53 21.42 20.24
C GLU A 503 29.80 19.92 20.33
N LYS A 504 29.13 19.24 21.25
CA LYS A 504 29.07 17.78 21.29
C LYS A 504 27.66 17.33 20.93
N ILE A 505 27.53 16.42 19.97
CA ILE A 505 26.26 16.02 19.39
C ILE A 505 26.13 14.49 19.49
N ALA A 506 24.99 14.03 20.02
CA ALA A 506 24.59 12.63 19.98
C ALA A 506 23.47 12.44 18.96
N LEU A 507 23.73 11.67 17.91
CA LEU A 507 22.73 11.24 16.93
C LEU A 507 22.15 9.90 17.38
N VAL A 508 20.93 9.93 17.90
CA VAL A 508 20.22 8.72 18.32
C VAL A 508 19.44 8.19 17.13
N CYS A 509 19.77 6.98 16.68
CA CYS A 509 19.18 6.39 15.47
C CYS A 509 18.91 4.89 15.64
N MET A 510 17.98 4.36 14.83
CA MET A 510 17.66 2.93 14.77
C MET A 510 18.63 2.13 13.90
N GLY A 511 19.73 2.74 13.49
CA GLY A 511 20.59 2.28 12.41
C GLY A 511 20.92 3.44 11.50
N HIS A 512 22.13 3.45 10.97
CA HIS A 512 22.66 4.57 10.21
C HIS A 512 23.56 4.11 9.06
N GLU A 513 23.73 4.99 8.06
CA GLU A 513 24.82 4.83 7.09
C GLU A 513 26.18 4.86 7.81
N PRO A 514 27.17 4.04 7.40
CA PRO A 514 28.43 3.88 8.14
C PRO A 514 29.22 5.18 8.38
N ASP A 515 29.06 6.18 7.51
CA ASP A 515 29.78 7.45 7.56
C ASP A 515 28.91 8.65 8.00
N LEU A 516 27.76 8.39 8.63
CA LEU A 516 26.84 9.45 9.09
C LEU A 516 27.54 10.49 9.99
N ALA A 517 28.31 10.03 10.99
CA ALA A 517 29.05 10.91 11.89
C ALA A 517 30.08 11.77 11.14
N ALA A 518 30.89 11.12 10.29
CA ALA A 518 31.95 11.77 9.53
C ALA A 518 31.41 12.85 8.58
N GLN A 519 30.20 12.65 8.04
CA GLN A 519 29.55 13.65 7.20
C GLN A 519 29.07 14.86 7.98
N LEU A 520 28.54 14.67 9.19
CA LEU A 520 28.18 15.79 10.06
C LEU A 520 29.41 16.61 10.45
N GLU A 521 30.51 15.94 10.80
CA GLU A 521 31.80 16.58 11.09
C GLU A 521 32.36 17.33 9.88
N LEU A 522 32.25 16.76 8.67
CA LEU A 522 32.69 17.41 7.44
C LEU A 522 31.88 18.67 7.16
N ALA A 523 30.55 18.62 7.35
CA ALA A 523 29.65 19.75 7.16
C ALA A 523 29.85 20.87 8.18
N ALA A 524 30.36 20.54 9.38
CA ALA A 524 30.63 21.50 10.44
C ALA A 524 31.92 22.32 10.24
N LYS A 525 32.76 21.99 9.25
CA LYS A 525 34.00 22.73 8.98
C LYS A 525 33.73 24.22 8.69
N PRO A 526 34.57 25.15 9.22
CA PRO A 526 35.87 24.91 9.86
C PRO A 526 35.81 24.56 11.35
N PHE A 527 34.62 24.47 11.96
CA PHE A 527 34.48 24.22 13.39
C PHE A 527 34.72 22.74 13.71
N LYS A 528 35.42 22.49 14.82
CA LYS A 528 35.56 21.15 15.37
C LYS A 528 34.31 20.81 16.19
N ILE A 529 33.65 19.70 15.88
CA ILE A 529 32.55 19.15 16.70
C ILE A 529 32.91 17.72 17.14
N ASP A 530 32.22 17.20 18.15
CA ASP A 530 32.33 15.83 18.64
C ASP A 530 30.99 15.15 18.37
N VAL A 531 30.98 14.15 17.48
CA VAL A 531 29.75 13.45 17.06
C VAL A 531 29.81 12.01 17.52
N GLU A 532 28.80 11.59 18.27
CA GLU A 532 28.54 10.18 18.57
C GLU A 532 27.24 9.77 17.91
N VAL A 533 27.23 8.54 17.41
CA VAL A 533 26.04 7.92 16.86
C VAL A 533 25.68 6.79 17.79
N VAL A 534 24.52 6.89 18.41
CA VAL A 534 23.94 5.84 19.25
C VAL A 534 23.02 5.03 18.34
N ASP A 535 23.40 3.79 18.05
CA ASP A 535 22.59 2.86 17.28
C ASP A 535 21.79 1.99 18.24
N ILE A 536 20.52 2.34 18.43
CA ILE A 536 19.63 1.68 19.39
C ILE A 536 19.50 0.17 19.12
N LEU A 537 19.66 -0.26 17.86
CA LEU A 537 19.56 -1.69 17.52
C LEU A 537 20.83 -2.47 17.89
N ARG A 538 21.99 -1.82 17.89
CA ARG A 538 23.30 -2.44 18.19
C ARG A 538 23.68 -2.27 19.67
N ASP A 539 23.40 -1.10 20.24
CA ASP A 539 23.77 -0.70 21.59
C ASP A 539 22.67 -1.11 22.60
N LYS A 540 22.35 -2.41 22.63
CA LYS A 540 21.26 -3.04 23.43
C LYS A 540 21.45 -2.98 24.97
N ALA A 541 21.96 -1.87 25.51
CA ALA A 541 21.97 -1.66 26.95
C ALA A 541 20.60 -1.09 27.39
N ASP A 542 19.75 -1.97 27.90
CA ASP A 542 18.62 -1.67 28.80
C ASP A 542 17.45 -0.82 28.26
N LEU A 543 17.08 -0.96 26.99
CA LEU A 543 15.87 -0.33 26.47
C LEU A 543 14.73 -1.33 26.26
N GLU A 544 13.97 -1.64 27.32
CA GLU A 544 12.68 -2.35 27.23
C GLU A 544 11.57 -1.38 26.77
N PHE A 545 11.44 -1.17 25.46
CA PHE A 545 10.42 -0.27 24.89
C PHE A 545 8.98 -0.83 24.92
N LYS A 546 8.79 -2.10 25.29
CA LYS A 546 7.55 -2.82 25.01
C LYS A 546 7.04 -3.56 26.24
N ARG A 547 5.82 -3.26 26.66
CA ARG A 547 5.02 -4.22 27.44
C ARG A 547 4.42 -5.19 26.45
N ASP A 548 5.13 -6.29 26.19
CA ASP A 548 4.61 -7.34 25.32
C ASP A 548 3.27 -7.85 25.85
N SER A 549 2.37 -8.11 24.90
CA SER A 549 1.14 -8.85 25.20
C SER A 549 1.49 -10.18 25.86
N GLN A 550 0.63 -10.68 26.73
CA GLN A 550 0.84 -11.97 27.40
C GLN A 550 -0.35 -12.88 27.14
N ALA A 551 -0.12 -14.17 26.94
CA ALA A 551 -1.19 -15.14 26.90
C ALA A 551 -0.84 -16.38 27.71
N LYS A 552 -1.88 -17.05 28.21
CA LYS A 552 -1.76 -18.33 28.89
C LYS A 552 -2.44 -19.40 28.05
N LEU A 553 -1.63 -20.31 27.52
CA LEU A 553 -2.08 -21.47 26.76
C LEU A 553 -2.08 -22.71 27.65
N ALA A 554 -3.03 -23.62 27.41
CA ALA A 554 -3.04 -24.94 28.02
C ALA A 554 -3.61 -25.96 27.03
N ILE A 555 -3.05 -27.16 26.98
CA ILE A 555 -3.67 -28.29 26.30
C ILE A 555 -4.34 -29.17 27.36
N LYS A 556 -5.66 -29.36 27.25
CA LYS A 556 -6.46 -30.17 28.18
C LYS A 556 -7.42 -31.05 27.39
N LYS A 557 -7.43 -32.35 27.68
CA LYS A 557 -8.36 -33.33 27.05
C LYS A 557 -8.33 -33.30 25.50
N GLY A 558 -7.16 -33.08 24.90
CA GLY A 558 -7.02 -33.00 23.44
C GLY A 558 -7.48 -31.68 22.81
N GLU A 559 -7.72 -30.63 23.62
CA GLU A 559 -8.04 -29.29 23.14
C GLU A 559 -7.00 -28.28 23.61
N LEU A 560 -6.58 -27.40 22.68
CA LEU A 560 -5.81 -26.20 22.96
C LEU A 560 -6.78 -25.11 23.46
N LEU A 561 -6.53 -24.64 24.67
CA LEU A 561 -7.27 -23.58 25.33
C LEU A 561 -6.42 -22.33 25.46
N ILE A 562 -6.93 -21.20 24.99
CA ILE A 562 -6.42 -19.88 25.34
C ILE A 562 -7.16 -19.47 26.62
N GLU A 563 -6.54 -19.74 27.78
CA GLU A 563 -7.19 -19.48 29.07
C GLU A 563 -7.33 -17.98 29.32
N LYS A 564 -6.29 -17.22 28.98
CA LYS A 564 -6.19 -15.78 29.23
C LYS A 564 -5.34 -15.12 28.15
N PHE A 565 -5.70 -13.89 27.80
CA PHE A 565 -4.91 -13.00 26.94
C PHE A 565 -4.94 -11.59 27.51
N TYR A 566 -3.77 -10.95 27.58
CA TYR A 566 -3.53 -9.66 28.19
C TYR A 566 -2.78 -8.77 27.19
N PRO A 567 -3.49 -8.05 26.32
CA PRO A 567 -2.87 -7.10 25.40
C PRO A 567 -2.53 -5.81 26.15
N MET A 568 -1.29 -5.71 26.65
CA MET A 568 -0.91 -4.70 27.63
C MET A 568 -1.11 -3.26 27.15
N ASN A 569 -0.78 -2.97 25.88
CA ASN A 569 -0.95 -1.65 25.29
C ASN A 569 -2.44 -1.28 25.11
N LEU A 570 -3.25 -2.24 24.65
CA LEU A 570 -4.70 -2.06 24.51
C LEU A 570 -5.37 -1.86 25.88
N LEU A 571 -5.03 -2.69 26.87
CA LEU A 571 -5.54 -2.55 28.24
C LEU A 571 -5.17 -1.22 28.88
N GLN A 572 -3.97 -0.70 28.63
CA GLN A 572 -3.56 0.63 29.10
C GLN A 572 -4.46 1.73 28.51
N LYS A 573 -4.75 1.68 27.20
CA LYS A 573 -5.64 2.64 26.54
C LYS A 573 -7.08 2.54 27.05
N LEU A 574 -7.59 1.32 27.22
CA LEU A 574 -8.92 1.07 27.79
C LEU A 574 -9.03 1.56 29.24
N SER A 575 -7.99 1.34 30.05
CA SER A 575 -7.93 1.83 31.43
C SER A 575 -7.97 3.36 31.50
N LEU A 576 -7.32 4.07 30.58
CA LEU A 576 -7.40 5.53 30.48
C LEU A 576 -8.83 6.01 30.17
N GLN A 577 -9.58 5.20 29.42
CA GLN A 577 -10.99 5.45 29.10
C GLN A 577 -11.97 4.89 30.14
N LYS A 578 -11.47 4.27 31.22
CA LYS A 578 -12.26 3.60 32.27
C LYS A 578 -13.15 2.47 31.74
N GLU A 579 -12.70 1.78 30.70
CA GLU A 579 -13.38 0.59 30.17
C GLU A 579 -12.89 -0.67 30.89
N SER A 580 -13.82 -1.56 31.26
CA SER A 580 -13.55 -2.86 31.87
C SER A 580 -13.96 -3.97 30.91
N VAL A 581 -13.08 -4.96 30.70
CA VAL A 581 -13.36 -6.10 29.82
C VAL A 581 -13.28 -7.38 30.64
N GLU A 582 -14.38 -8.14 30.64
CA GLU A 582 -14.50 -9.39 31.42
C GLU A 582 -13.98 -10.61 30.65
N ASP A 583 -14.28 -10.71 29.35
CA ASP A 583 -13.83 -11.79 28.48
C ASP A 583 -12.72 -11.31 27.54
N TRP A 584 -11.55 -11.96 27.60
CA TRP A 584 -10.40 -11.63 26.76
C TRP A 584 -10.72 -11.73 25.25
N LYS A 585 -11.70 -12.56 24.87
CA LYS A 585 -12.11 -12.73 23.47
C LYS A 585 -12.65 -11.43 22.87
N GLU A 586 -13.20 -10.53 23.69
CA GLU A 586 -13.68 -9.21 23.27
C GLU A 586 -12.55 -8.31 22.77
N LEU A 587 -11.30 -8.60 23.17
CA LEU A 587 -10.08 -7.86 22.82
C LEU A 587 -9.36 -8.42 21.59
N VAL A 588 -9.89 -9.46 20.95
CA VAL A 588 -9.17 -10.23 19.92
C VAL A 588 -9.83 -10.10 18.55
N GLU A 589 -9.00 -9.79 17.55
CA GLU A 589 -9.38 -9.70 16.14
C GLU A 589 -9.30 -11.05 15.42
N SER A 590 -8.30 -11.86 15.75
CA SER A 590 -8.09 -13.19 15.17
C SER A 590 -7.15 -14.05 16.01
N VAL A 591 -7.28 -15.37 15.85
CA VAL A 591 -6.35 -16.37 16.37
C VAL A 591 -5.90 -17.27 15.22
N LEU A 592 -4.60 -17.42 15.06
CA LEU A 592 -3.98 -18.33 14.10
C LEU A 592 -3.26 -19.44 14.86
N ILE A 593 -3.39 -20.69 14.40
CA ILE A 593 -2.73 -21.84 15.03
C ILE A 593 -2.03 -22.66 13.95
N ASP A 594 -0.74 -22.85 14.16
CA ASP A 594 0.09 -23.82 13.46
C ASP A 594 0.36 -24.99 14.41
N TRP A 595 -0.07 -26.19 14.01
CA TRP A 595 0.06 -27.39 14.83
C TRP A 595 1.48 -27.97 14.80
N ASN A 596 2.30 -27.60 13.82
CA ASN A 596 3.60 -28.20 13.51
C ASN A 596 4.63 -27.12 13.14
N TYR A 597 4.79 -26.14 14.03
CA TYR A 597 5.66 -25.00 13.79
C TYR A 597 7.14 -25.40 13.70
N ASP A 598 7.79 -24.98 12.62
CA ASP A 598 9.18 -25.33 12.27
C ASP A 598 10.24 -24.51 13.01
N GLY A 599 9.83 -23.51 13.81
CA GLY A 599 10.72 -22.61 14.52
C GLY A 599 10.96 -21.27 13.84
N ALA A 600 10.59 -21.12 12.55
CA ALA A 600 10.91 -19.95 11.74
C ALA A 600 9.70 -19.29 11.07
N VAL A 601 8.78 -20.06 10.49
CA VAL A 601 7.67 -19.55 9.66
C VAL A 601 6.34 -20.08 10.17
N LEU A 602 5.39 -19.18 10.41
CA LEU A 602 4.05 -19.56 10.84
C LEU A 602 3.23 -20.05 9.63
N GLN A 603 2.78 -21.30 9.66
CA GLN A 603 1.92 -21.89 8.64
C GLN A 603 0.58 -22.31 9.27
N PRO A 604 -0.35 -21.36 9.47
CA PRO A 604 -1.54 -21.63 10.25
C PRO A 604 -2.47 -22.62 9.55
N ALA A 605 -2.73 -23.73 10.23
CA ALA A 605 -3.75 -24.71 9.86
C ALA A 605 -5.15 -24.27 10.33
N ILE A 606 -5.22 -23.51 11.42
CA ILE A 606 -6.45 -22.86 11.89
C ILE A 606 -6.32 -21.35 11.72
N VAL A 607 -7.33 -20.78 11.08
CA VAL A 607 -7.53 -19.33 10.96
C VAL A 607 -8.89 -19.01 11.56
N ASP A 608 -8.90 -18.54 12.81
CA ASP A 608 -10.13 -18.12 13.50
C ASP A 608 -10.29 -16.61 13.45
N ILE A 609 -11.12 -16.17 12.51
CA ILE A 609 -11.46 -14.77 12.29
C ILE A 609 -12.99 -14.66 12.43
N PRO A 610 -13.50 -14.09 13.54
CA PRO A 610 -14.93 -13.95 13.71
C PRO A 610 -15.51 -12.88 12.78
N ASP A 611 -16.80 -13.02 12.51
CA ASP A 611 -17.62 -11.98 11.86
C ASP A 611 -17.65 -10.69 12.70
N LYS A 612 -18.20 -9.60 12.12
CA LYS A 612 -18.14 -8.24 12.69
C LYS A 612 -18.55 -8.16 14.17
N ASP A 613 -19.60 -8.89 14.55
CA ASP A 613 -20.14 -8.91 15.92
C ASP A 613 -19.79 -10.22 16.69
N GLY A 614 -19.01 -11.10 16.07
CA GLY A 614 -18.62 -12.40 16.63
C GLY A 614 -17.36 -12.32 17.49
N LEU A 615 -17.15 -13.37 18.29
CA LEU A 615 -15.94 -13.58 19.09
C LEU A 615 -15.17 -14.81 18.59
N VAL A 616 -13.86 -14.84 18.83
CA VAL A 616 -13.04 -16.03 18.57
C VAL A 616 -13.49 -17.20 19.46
N LYS A 617 -13.27 -18.43 19.00
CA LYS A 617 -13.64 -19.66 19.71
C LYS A 617 -12.90 -19.78 21.04
N GLY A 618 -11.58 -19.56 21.01
CA GLY A 618 -10.68 -19.66 22.17
C GLY A 618 -10.38 -21.09 22.65
N ALA A 619 -11.04 -22.09 22.07
CA ALA A 619 -10.78 -23.51 22.28
C ALA A 619 -10.75 -24.22 20.91
N TYR A 620 -9.73 -25.06 20.70
CA TYR A 620 -9.47 -25.68 19.40
C TYR A 620 -9.04 -27.13 19.59
N ARG A 621 -9.60 -28.05 18.81
CA ARG A 621 -9.23 -29.47 18.85
C ARG A 621 -7.81 -29.65 18.32
N VAL A 622 -6.96 -30.31 19.10
CA VAL A 622 -5.57 -30.62 18.73
C VAL A 622 -5.55 -31.91 17.90
N PRO A 623 -4.93 -31.91 16.70
CA PRO A 623 -4.68 -33.12 15.92
C PRO A 623 -3.78 -34.11 16.67
N GLU A 624 -3.92 -35.41 16.37
CA GLU A 624 -3.11 -36.46 17.01
C GLU A 624 -1.62 -36.38 16.63
N ASP A 625 -1.32 -35.83 15.46
CA ASP A 625 0.02 -35.66 14.89
C ASP A 625 0.63 -34.28 15.18
N ALA A 626 0.02 -33.47 16.05
CA ALA A 626 0.53 -32.15 16.39
C ALA A 626 1.82 -32.22 17.23
N GLY A 627 2.88 -31.55 16.77
CA GLY A 627 4.15 -31.40 17.48
C GLY A 627 4.23 -30.11 18.29
N THR A 628 5.10 -29.19 17.86
CA THR A 628 5.21 -27.85 18.48
C THR A 628 4.07 -26.97 17.97
N VAL A 629 3.11 -26.69 18.85
CA VAL A 629 1.96 -25.86 18.50
C VAL A 629 2.32 -24.39 18.70
N ARG A 630 2.25 -23.59 17.64
CA ARG A 630 2.43 -22.13 17.66
C ARG A 630 1.09 -21.45 17.54
N VAL A 631 0.83 -20.53 18.45
CA VAL A 631 -0.39 -19.72 18.47
C VAL A 631 -0.02 -18.26 18.28
N LYS A 632 -0.70 -17.59 17.36
CA LYS A 632 -0.64 -16.15 17.17
C LYS A 632 -2.01 -15.55 17.49
N ILE A 633 -2.04 -14.64 18.45
CA ILE A 633 -3.25 -13.93 18.89
C ILE A 633 -3.07 -12.47 18.51
N THR A 634 -3.98 -11.94 17.69
CA THR A 634 -3.96 -10.55 17.25
C THR A 634 -5.07 -9.76 17.93
N ASP A 635 -4.73 -8.64 18.57
CA ASP A 635 -5.65 -7.78 19.31
C ASP A 635 -6.33 -6.70 18.43
N LEU A 636 -7.20 -5.89 19.05
CA LEU A 636 -7.91 -4.78 18.39
C LEU A 636 -7.03 -3.58 17.99
N LEU A 637 -5.76 -3.56 18.39
CA LEU A 637 -4.76 -2.60 17.91
C LEU A 637 -3.94 -3.18 16.74
N SER A 638 -4.27 -4.38 16.29
CA SER A 638 -3.47 -5.12 15.30
C SER A 638 -2.06 -5.43 15.84
N GLU A 639 -1.92 -5.59 17.16
CA GLU A 639 -0.73 -6.13 17.78
C GLU A 639 -0.88 -7.63 17.99
N SER A 640 0.19 -8.38 17.74
CA SER A 640 0.18 -9.82 17.91
C SER A 640 1.06 -10.28 19.06
N TRP A 641 0.51 -11.19 19.86
CA TRP A 641 1.29 -12.10 20.70
C TRP A 641 1.51 -13.41 19.95
N GLU A 642 2.71 -13.96 20.06
CA GLU A 642 3.01 -15.29 19.54
C GLU A 642 3.67 -16.13 20.61
N GLY A 643 3.18 -17.36 20.80
CA GLY A 643 3.76 -18.29 21.77
C GLY A 643 3.59 -19.74 21.32
N SER A 644 4.48 -20.58 21.85
CA SER A 644 4.51 -22.00 21.52
C SER A 644 4.19 -22.86 22.74
N ILE A 645 3.53 -23.99 22.53
CA ILE A 645 3.30 -25.03 23.54
C ILE A 645 3.52 -26.40 22.91
N SER A 646 4.24 -27.27 23.62
CA SER A 646 4.46 -28.65 23.18
C SER A 646 3.23 -29.50 23.52
N ASN A 647 2.80 -30.33 22.58
CA ASN A 647 1.75 -31.32 22.79
C ASN A 647 2.32 -32.64 23.34
N GLY A 648 2.94 -32.58 24.53
CA GLY A 648 3.61 -33.72 25.18
C GLY A 648 5.09 -33.81 24.85
#